data_AF-A0AAT9GWY1-F1
#
_entry.id   AF-A0AAT9GWY1-F1
#
_cell.length_a   1.000
_cell.length_b   1.000
_cell.length_c   1.000
_cell.angle_alpha   90.00
_cell.angle_beta   90.00
_cell.angle_gamma   90.00
#
_symmetry.space_group_name_H-M   'P 1'
#
loop_
_entity.id
_entity.type
_entity.pdbx_description
1 polymer ?
#
loop_
_entity_poly.entity_id
_entity_poly.type
_entity_poly.pdbx_seq_one_letter_code
_entity_poly.pdbx_strand_id
1 'polypeptide(L)'
;MALVFNFSYAQLSVVNEIAVKYRNWLTGENLDYSKTEVNERYSRYLTNGIAAKNLSAYDFTNPGPAWNFTVSADQNAYQVLVEQKLIRLVFLYQLKGSATSPNPDYHSTALRDAILALFNYMKAKGISSTTDFAYLSIPATEEVISSGHGVCLRSSGYATAVFLMKDELVAAGEFAHHLGALKTLTAFIAPDYPNFNFTNPGFNSDIIRSSVQQRLCYVLAQDDTSGTKVTDMDFLKRFIDHALKISHGWNDCIKPDFITYHHRGAYSNSYGVDALHQSSIMNMMLKNTAYELSSEAQSNLKSAILNYSKFSKGFEMPLGLAGRFFTNTDALNDLRPALAFLYVADPVANLEAGREFVRLWGLSATANTNLLRQNALSITLVYTPGGVMDLLQTLNSGLSPLPEITEGQFNFPFAGLSIHKYNGFQASVKGTSKHIWHFEDSATENVFGRYTSAGALELLTSGTPVTRSSNGYTENGWDWSHLPGTTVAYLPLHVLETGTMREMNGKSFLAVGSLDHNGVFGMDYKDYNSATGMTALKSNFFFKNMILCLGSNIRDTNGTYPIHTTLFQTALANTATATYINGTSTTGNTFTLTQTGAFWATDALGNGYVFPANSSNADAITVNRLEQNSRNNSNTANTSGNFTTAFINHGVAPVSAKFQYAVVLQGGKTGTQQVAGNFATYFKIYHQNSQAHIVQYLPDAIFGYVIFTPVTVFSYDVVVSVNKPAAVMTQKTDNGNKLKVSLTNPNLGLLASNETYTWSQISSQNSILNRVAQADPVKLTLAGQWQLTTPSSNVTANTNGTNTEVTFNTINGLTIQTELVKTSSLGINDPSEQSSKELQVIVAPNPSKADFKMNVTGEPGLAIFVNVFDTLGKRINTLKSDYGQTISLGSDWSPGIYLAEIRQGKQKKTVKLMKQ
;
A
#
# COMPACT_ATOMS: atom_id res chain seq x y z
N MET A 1 -13.56 49.18 12.76
CA MET A 1 -14.89 48.54 12.63
C MET A 1 -15.25 48.25 11.17
N ALA A 2 -15.26 49.22 10.25
CA ALA A 2 -15.69 49.00 8.85
C ALA A 2 -14.93 47.88 8.09
N LEU A 3 -13.62 47.74 8.30
CA LEU A 3 -12.84 46.64 7.69
C LEU A 3 -13.33 45.25 8.17
N VAL A 4 -13.50 45.07 9.48
CA VAL A 4 -13.91 43.79 10.10
C VAL A 4 -15.33 43.39 9.68
N PHE A 5 -16.25 44.37 9.56
CA PHE A 5 -17.59 44.14 9.03
C PHE A 5 -17.55 43.68 7.55
N ASN A 6 -16.77 44.35 6.69
CA ASN A 6 -16.66 43.96 5.27
C ASN A 6 -16.06 42.57 5.07
N PHE A 7 -15.10 42.15 5.90
CA PHE A 7 -14.52 40.80 5.85
C PHE A 7 -15.53 39.70 6.22
N SER A 8 -16.33 39.92 7.27
CA SER A 8 -17.34 38.94 7.71
C SER A 8 -18.48 38.76 6.68
N TYR A 9 -18.93 39.84 6.04
CA TYR A 9 -19.92 39.76 4.96
C TYR A 9 -19.39 39.02 3.72
N ALA A 10 -18.14 39.24 3.34
CA ALA A 10 -17.53 38.56 2.20
C ALA A 10 -17.40 37.05 2.44
N GLN A 11 -16.98 36.63 3.63
CA GLN A 11 -16.89 35.21 4.00
C GLN A 11 -18.26 34.52 4.01
N LEU A 12 -19.29 35.21 4.52
CA LEU A 12 -20.66 34.69 4.52
C LEU A 12 -21.20 34.46 3.10
N SER A 13 -20.92 35.40 2.18
CA SER A 13 -21.23 35.22 0.74
C SER A 13 -20.60 33.95 0.17
N VAL A 14 -19.32 33.71 0.47
CA VAL A 14 -18.60 32.51 0.01
C VAL A 14 -19.24 31.22 0.54
N VAL A 15 -19.65 31.17 1.82
CA VAL A 15 -20.35 29.98 2.35
C VAL A 15 -21.69 29.76 1.65
N ASN A 16 -22.42 30.82 1.35
CA ASN A 16 -23.69 30.73 0.62
C ASN A 16 -23.50 30.26 -0.83
N GLU A 17 -22.43 30.69 -1.50
CA GLU A 17 -22.04 30.18 -2.83
C GLU A 17 -21.69 28.69 -2.80
N ILE A 18 -20.98 28.23 -1.76
CA ILE A 18 -20.73 26.80 -1.53
C ILE A 18 -22.05 26.04 -1.34
N ALA A 19 -23.04 26.64 -0.66
CA ALA A 19 -24.37 26.03 -0.49
C ALA A 19 -25.07 25.81 -1.83
N VAL A 20 -25.05 26.81 -2.72
CA VAL A 20 -25.60 26.69 -4.07
C VAL A 20 -24.85 25.61 -4.87
N LYS A 21 -23.51 25.65 -4.88
CA LYS A 21 -22.67 24.67 -5.57
C LYS A 21 -22.97 23.24 -5.10
N TYR A 22 -23.04 23.03 -3.79
CA TYR A 22 -23.30 21.71 -3.21
C TYR A 22 -24.72 21.22 -3.48
N ARG A 23 -25.75 22.09 -3.35
CA ARG A 23 -27.13 21.77 -3.75
C ARG A 23 -27.20 21.33 -5.20
N ASN A 24 -26.55 22.08 -6.10
CA ASN A 24 -26.54 21.77 -7.53
C ASN A 24 -25.79 20.48 -7.85
N TRP A 25 -24.74 20.17 -7.09
CA TRP A 25 -24.05 18.89 -7.19
C TRP A 25 -24.93 17.72 -6.72
N LEU A 26 -25.70 17.91 -5.65
CA LEU A 26 -26.62 16.89 -5.12
C LEU A 26 -27.80 16.60 -6.04
N THR A 27 -28.42 17.61 -6.64
CA THR A 27 -29.69 17.47 -7.38
C THR A 27 -29.53 17.62 -8.89
N GLY A 28 -28.49 18.29 -9.37
CA GLY A 28 -28.27 18.49 -10.79
C GLY A 28 -29.29 19.44 -11.44
N GLU A 29 -29.37 20.68 -10.96
CA GLU A 29 -30.29 21.69 -11.50
C GLU A 29 -30.09 21.92 -13.02
N ASN A 30 -28.87 21.71 -13.53
CA ASN A 30 -28.48 21.91 -14.93
C ASN A 30 -27.83 20.65 -15.55
N LEU A 31 -28.42 19.47 -15.36
CA LEU A 31 -27.90 18.23 -15.94
C LEU A 31 -28.00 18.21 -17.47
N ASP A 32 -26.96 17.69 -18.12
CA ASP A 32 -26.97 17.43 -19.56
C ASP A 32 -27.66 16.09 -19.87
N TYR A 33 -28.98 16.13 -19.98
CA TYR A 33 -29.80 14.98 -20.34
C TYR A 33 -29.59 14.49 -21.79
N SER A 34 -28.74 15.14 -22.59
CA SER A 34 -28.33 14.58 -23.89
C SER A 34 -27.36 13.40 -23.72
N LYS A 35 -26.78 13.20 -22.52
CA LYS A 35 -25.82 12.14 -22.23
C LYS A 35 -26.52 10.91 -21.67
N THR A 36 -26.18 9.74 -22.19
CA THR A 36 -26.75 8.45 -21.76
C THR A 36 -26.44 8.13 -20.30
N GLU A 37 -25.25 8.51 -19.84
CA GLU A 37 -24.73 8.29 -18.50
C GLU A 37 -25.51 9.07 -17.44
N VAL A 38 -25.89 10.31 -17.78
CA VAL A 38 -26.75 11.17 -16.96
C VAL A 38 -28.13 10.57 -16.85
N ASN A 39 -28.70 10.11 -17.97
CA ASN A 39 -30.02 9.46 -17.98
C ASN A 39 -30.03 8.15 -17.18
N GLU A 40 -28.96 7.34 -17.24
CA GLU A 40 -28.84 6.13 -16.42
C GLU A 40 -28.91 6.46 -14.93
N ARG A 41 -28.11 7.40 -14.42
CA ARG A 41 -28.19 7.83 -13.00
C ARG A 41 -29.55 8.42 -12.65
N TYR A 42 -30.04 9.34 -13.46
CA TYR A 42 -31.33 10.01 -13.25
C TYR A 42 -32.48 9.00 -13.14
N SER A 43 -32.53 8.01 -14.05
CA SER A 43 -33.59 6.98 -14.04
C SER A 43 -33.63 6.21 -12.73
N ARG A 44 -32.47 5.94 -12.10
CA ARG A 44 -32.40 5.24 -10.81
C ARG A 44 -32.95 6.08 -9.68
N TYR A 45 -32.64 7.37 -9.64
CA TYR A 45 -33.23 8.28 -8.66
C TYR A 45 -34.75 8.39 -8.84
N LEU A 46 -35.22 8.54 -10.08
CA LEU A 46 -36.64 8.61 -10.40
C LEU A 46 -37.38 7.34 -9.96
N THR A 47 -36.90 6.16 -10.36
CA THR A 47 -37.52 4.87 -9.98
C THR A 47 -37.53 4.66 -8.46
N ASN A 48 -36.41 4.93 -7.78
CA ASN A 48 -36.34 4.75 -6.33
C ASN A 48 -37.22 5.76 -5.57
N GLY A 49 -37.34 6.98 -6.09
CA GLY A 49 -38.25 8.01 -5.58
C GLY A 49 -39.71 7.60 -5.73
N ILE A 50 -40.12 7.14 -6.92
CA ILE A 50 -41.49 6.66 -7.17
C ILE A 50 -41.83 5.50 -6.23
N ALA A 51 -40.92 4.53 -6.08
CA ALA A 51 -41.11 3.40 -5.16
C ALA A 51 -41.22 3.84 -3.70
N ALA A 52 -40.59 4.96 -3.31
CA ALA A 52 -40.67 5.51 -1.97
C ALA A 52 -42.02 6.17 -1.65
N LYS A 53 -42.85 6.50 -2.65
CA LYS A 53 -44.17 7.16 -2.45
C LYS A 53 -45.15 6.29 -1.67
N ASN A 54 -44.93 4.98 -1.63
CA ASN A 54 -45.71 4.10 -0.76
C ASN A 54 -45.29 4.30 0.70
N LEU A 55 -46.14 5.02 1.43
CA LEU A 55 -46.01 5.34 2.86
C LEU A 55 -47.07 4.64 3.73
N SER A 56 -47.76 3.60 3.22
CA SER A 56 -48.84 2.92 3.95
C SER A 56 -48.40 2.25 5.25
N ALA A 57 -47.09 2.07 5.45
CA ALA A 57 -46.50 1.54 6.67
C ALA A 57 -46.40 2.56 7.82
N TYR A 58 -46.72 3.84 7.57
CA TYR A 58 -46.60 4.92 8.54
C TYR A 58 -47.98 5.47 8.90
N ASP A 59 -48.35 5.36 10.18
CA ASP A 59 -49.50 6.07 10.73
C ASP A 59 -49.07 7.47 11.16
N PHE A 60 -49.37 8.46 10.33
CA PHE A 60 -49.05 9.86 10.60
C PHE A 60 -49.97 10.50 11.65
N THR A 61 -51.14 9.90 11.91
CA THR A 61 -52.09 10.40 12.91
C THR A 61 -51.71 9.89 14.30
N ASN A 62 -51.29 8.63 14.39
CA ASN A 62 -50.87 7.97 15.63
C ASN A 62 -49.48 7.30 15.44
N PRO A 63 -48.37 8.07 15.48
CA PRO A 63 -47.03 7.55 15.19
C PRO A 63 -46.49 6.53 16.20
N GLY A 64 -47.20 6.32 17.30
CA GLY A 64 -46.81 5.45 18.41
C GLY A 64 -45.73 6.09 19.29
N PRO A 65 -45.04 5.29 20.13
CA PRO A 65 -44.04 5.80 21.07
C PRO A 65 -42.80 6.36 20.35
N ALA A 66 -42.04 7.22 21.02
CA ALA A 66 -40.75 7.67 20.53
C ALA A 66 -39.80 6.48 20.31
N TRP A 67 -38.90 6.59 19.33
CA TRP A 67 -37.87 5.59 19.11
C TRP A 67 -36.89 5.55 20.28
N ASN A 68 -36.57 4.35 20.72
CA ASN A 68 -35.49 4.08 21.66
C ASN A 68 -34.30 3.51 20.87
N PHE A 69 -33.29 4.33 20.61
CA PHE A 69 -32.10 3.91 19.88
C PHE A 69 -31.15 2.98 20.64
N THR A 70 -31.54 2.48 21.82
CA THR A 70 -30.92 1.28 22.41
C THR A 70 -31.53 -0.03 21.89
N VAL A 71 -32.64 0.04 21.14
CA VAL A 71 -33.38 -1.11 20.59
C VAL A 71 -33.14 -1.24 19.08
N SER A 72 -32.64 -2.40 18.62
CA SER A 72 -32.31 -2.63 17.20
C SER A 72 -33.50 -2.48 16.24
N ALA A 73 -34.72 -2.81 16.67
CA ALA A 73 -35.92 -2.62 15.84
C ALA A 73 -36.17 -1.14 15.51
N ASP A 74 -35.97 -0.24 16.47
CA ASP A 74 -36.15 1.20 16.28
C ASP A 74 -35.02 1.82 15.45
N GLN A 75 -33.78 1.35 15.65
CA GLN A 75 -32.63 1.72 14.82
C GLN A 75 -32.89 1.36 13.34
N ASN A 76 -33.37 0.12 13.10
CA ASN A 76 -33.73 -0.34 11.77
C ASN A 76 -34.91 0.45 11.18
N ALA A 77 -35.93 0.78 11.98
CA ALA A 77 -37.06 1.57 11.54
C ALA A 77 -36.63 2.99 11.11
N TYR A 78 -35.75 3.64 11.88
CA TYR A 78 -35.15 4.92 11.52
C TYR A 78 -34.34 4.81 10.22
N GLN A 79 -33.45 3.83 10.13
CA GLN A 79 -32.63 3.60 8.93
C GLN A 79 -33.50 3.43 7.68
N VAL A 80 -34.52 2.56 7.75
CA VAL A 80 -35.44 2.33 6.62
C VAL A 80 -36.16 3.61 6.23
N LEU A 81 -36.68 4.37 7.19
CA LEU A 81 -37.35 5.65 6.91
C LEU A 81 -36.39 6.63 6.23
N VAL A 82 -35.18 6.80 6.76
CA VAL A 82 -34.23 7.80 6.25
C VAL A 82 -33.66 7.42 4.88
N GLU A 83 -33.20 6.18 4.70
CA GLU A 83 -32.48 5.74 3.50
C GLU A 83 -33.42 5.27 2.37
N GLN A 84 -34.59 4.73 2.72
CA GLN A 84 -35.51 4.13 1.75
C GLN A 84 -36.77 4.94 1.49
N LYS A 85 -37.07 5.96 2.31
CA LYS A 85 -38.25 6.81 2.13
C LYS A 85 -37.89 8.28 2.01
N LEU A 86 -37.50 8.92 3.11
CA LEU A 86 -37.33 10.37 3.20
C LEU A 86 -36.43 10.91 2.10
N ILE A 87 -35.17 10.47 2.04
CA ILE A 87 -34.22 11.09 1.11
C ILE A 87 -34.53 10.77 -0.36
N ARG A 88 -35.13 9.60 -0.64
CA ARG A 88 -35.57 9.24 -1.99
C ARG A 88 -36.71 10.12 -2.47
N LEU A 89 -37.67 10.42 -1.60
CA LEU A 89 -38.74 11.37 -1.88
C LEU A 89 -38.22 12.79 -2.04
N VAL A 90 -37.26 13.20 -1.22
CA VAL A 90 -36.61 14.52 -1.36
C VAL A 90 -35.89 14.63 -2.70
N PHE A 91 -35.12 13.62 -3.13
CA PHE A 91 -34.54 13.64 -4.48
C PHE A 91 -35.60 13.66 -5.58
N LEU A 92 -36.68 12.88 -5.45
CA LEU A 92 -37.79 12.95 -6.39
C LEU A 92 -38.42 14.35 -6.44
N TYR A 93 -38.53 15.03 -5.31
CA TYR A 93 -39.06 16.39 -5.24
C TYR A 93 -38.14 17.42 -5.88
N GLN A 94 -36.82 17.23 -5.74
CA GLN A 94 -35.79 18.19 -6.17
C GLN A 94 -35.25 17.94 -7.60
N LEU A 95 -35.59 16.82 -8.24
CA LEU A 95 -35.10 16.47 -9.58
C LEU A 95 -36.04 16.94 -10.67
N LYS A 96 -35.58 17.83 -11.55
CA LYS A 96 -36.39 18.42 -12.62
C LYS A 96 -36.75 17.44 -13.75
N GLY A 97 -35.82 16.57 -14.13
CA GLY A 97 -35.93 15.75 -15.34
C GLY A 97 -35.62 16.52 -16.62
N SER A 98 -35.61 15.82 -17.75
CA SER A 98 -35.35 16.43 -19.05
C SER A 98 -36.58 17.18 -19.57
N ALA A 99 -36.39 18.09 -20.52
CA ALA A 99 -37.53 18.78 -21.15
C ALA A 99 -38.50 17.83 -21.89
N THR A 100 -38.00 16.68 -22.37
CA THR A 100 -38.78 15.68 -23.10
C THR A 100 -39.38 14.60 -22.20
N SER A 101 -38.88 14.44 -20.97
CA SER A 101 -39.38 13.51 -19.97
C SER A 101 -39.27 14.17 -18.58
N PRO A 102 -40.09 15.21 -18.33
CA PRO A 102 -40.04 15.95 -17.07
C PRO A 102 -40.50 15.06 -15.93
N ASN A 103 -39.93 15.29 -14.75
CA ASN A 103 -40.41 14.64 -13.54
C ASN A 103 -41.70 15.33 -13.07
N PRO A 104 -42.87 14.65 -13.07
CA PRO A 104 -44.14 15.26 -12.66
C PRO A 104 -44.20 15.60 -11.17
N ASP A 105 -43.32 15.01 -10.36
CA ASP A 105 -43.25 15.24 -8.92
C ASP A 105 -42.28 16.38 -8.54
N TYR A 106 -41.59 17.00 -9.51
CA TYR A 106 -40.67 18.12 -9.28
C TYR A 106 -41.40 19.33 -8.68
N HIS A 107 -41.01 19.72 -7.47
CA HIS A 107 -41.67 20.74 -6.64
C HIS A 107 -43.20 20.60 -6.50
N SER A 108 -43.76 19.38 -6.62
CA SER A 108 -45.20 19.18 -6.51
C SER A 108 -45.69 19.35 -5.08
N THR A 109 -46.85 20.00 -4.90
CA THR A 109 -47.45 20.23 -3.57
C THR A 109 -47.73 18.91 -2.84
N ALA A 110 -48.25 17.91 -3.55
CA ALA A 110 -48.58 16.61 -2.97
C ALA A 110 -47.34 15.89 -2.41
N LEU A 111 -46.23 15.91 -3.15
CA LEU A 111 -44.99 15.28 -2.68
C LEU A 111 -44.34 16.07 -1.54
N ARG A 112 -44.35 17.41 -1.63
CA ARG A 112 -43.91 18.28 -0.53
C ARG A 112 -44.61 17.92 0.78
N ASP A 113 -45.93 17.82 0.76
CA ASP A 113 -46.73 17.56 1.96
C ASP A 113 -46.46 16.17 2.53
N ALA A 114 -46.24 15.16 1.68
CA ALA A 114 -45.81 13.83 2.11
C ALA A 114 -44.42 13.82 2.78
N ILE A 115 -43.47 14.61 2.26
CA ILE A 115 -42.14 14.77 2.87
C ILE A 115 -42.24 15.46 4.23
N LEU A 116 -43.02 16.54 4.32
CA LEU A 116 -43.25 17.24 5.59
C LEU A 116 -43.93 16.35 6.62
N ALA A 117 -44.86 15.48 6.20
CA ALA A 117 -45.46 14.48 7.08
C ALA A 117 -44.42 13.50 7.66
N LEU A 118 -43.41 13.09 6.88
CA LEU A 118 -42.31 12.25 7.38
C LEU A 118 -41.41 12.99 8.37
N PHE A 119 -41.10 14.27 8.14
CA PHE A 119 -40.38 15.10 9.11
C PHE A 119 -41.14 15.21 10.44
N ASN A 120 -42.44 15.50 10.38
CA ASN A 120 -43.32 15.54 11.54
C ASN A 120 -43.43 14.18 12.24
N TYR A 121 -43.49 13.08 11.46
CA TYR A 121 -43.44 11.73 12.01
C TYR A 121 -42.14 11.52 12.78
N MET A 122 -40.98 11.81 12.21
CA MET A 122 -39.68 11.68 12.89
C MET A 122 -39.59 12.52 14.17
N LYS A 123 -40.12 13.76 14.13
CA LYS A 123 -40.24 14.63 15.31
C LYS A 123 -41.08 13.96 16.40
N ALA A 124 -42.25 13.41 16.05
CA ALA A 124 -43.10 12.67 16.98
C ALA A 124 -42.43 11.37 17.48
N LYS A 125 -41.57 10.75 16.66
CA LYS A 125 -40.72 9.63 17.06
C LYS A 125 -39.49 10.05 17.89
N GLY A 126 -39.39 11.31 18.31
CA GLY A 126 -38.38 11.77 19.26
C GLY A 126 -37.09 12.31 18.64
N ILE A 127 -37.00 12.43 17.30
CA ILE A 127 -35.86 13.11 16.66
C ILE A 127 -35.92 14.61 16.99
N SER A 128 -34.90 15.10 17.69
CA SER A 128 -34.83 16.48 18.21
C SER A 128 -33.39 16.86 18.56
N SER A 129 -33.18 18.07 19.08
CA SER A 129 -31.87 18.53 19.58
C SER A 129 -31.37 17.78 20.82
N THR A 130 -32.19 16.91 21.44
CA THR A 130 -31.78 16.09 22.59
C THR A 130 -31.62 14.61 22.24
N THR A 131 -31.74 14.23 20.96
CA THR A 131 -31.56 12.86 20.51
C THR A 131 -30.11 12.42 20.68
N ASP A 132 -29.89 11.29 21.35
CA ASP A 132 -28.63 10.59 21.31
C ASP A 132 -28.53 9.77 20.01
N PHE A 133 -27.69 10.23 19.09
CA PHE A 133 -27.42 9.54 17.82
C PHE A 133 -26.39 8.42 17.97
N ALA A 134 -26.01 8.07 19.19
CA ALA A 134 -25.16 6.95 19.54
C ALA A 134 -23.70 7.14 19.09
N TYR A 135 -23.16 8.36 19.23
CA TYR A 135 -21.72 8.60 19.20
C TYR A 135 -21.14 8.43 20.61
N LEU A 136 -19.92 7.87 20.68
CA LEU A 136 -19.16 7.80 21.92
C LEU A 136 -17.96 8.74 21.84
N SER A 137 -17.92 9.74 22.71
CA SER A 137 -16.73 10.54 22.94
C SER A 137 -15.75 9.79 23.83
N ILE A 138 -14.48 9.79 23.45
CA ILE A 138 -13.37 9.24 24.23
C ILE A 138 -12.35 10.37 24.46
N PRO A 139 -12.58 11.26 25.44
CA PRO A 139 -11.71 12.42 25.66
C PRO A 139 -10.26 12.03 25.95
N ALA A 140 -10.05 10.86 26.57
CA ALA A 140 -8.71 10.35 26.89
C ALA A 140 -7.80 10.19 25.66
N THR A 141 -8.36 9.99 24.47
CA THR A 141 -7.63 9.85 23.20
C THR A 141 -8.00 10.92 22.16
N GLU A 142 -8.79 11.93 22.55
CA GLU A 142 -9.40 12.92 21.65
C GLU A 142 -10.17 12.31 20.47
N GLU A 143 -10.82 11.16 20.70
CA GLU A 143 -11.58 10.46 19.67
C GLU A 143 -13.09 10.63 19.85
N VAL A 144 -13.80 10.58 18.73
CA VAL A 144 -15.22 10.27 18.68
C VAL A 144 -15.37 9.04 17.79
N ILE A 145 -16.17 8.07 18.22
CA ILE A 145 -16.46 6.86 17.46
C ILE A 145 -17.96 6.63 17.38
N SER A 146 -18.44 5.90 16.37
CA SER A 146 -19.80 5.38 16.43
C SER A 146 -19.89 4.30 17.50
N SER A 147 -20.89 4.34 18.37
CA SER A 147 -21.25 3.15 19.16
C SER A 147 -21.83 2.10 18.21
N GLY A 148 -21.66 0.80 18.54
CA GLY A 148 -21.93 -0.35 17.65
C GLY A 148 -23.37 -0.55 17.16
N HIS A 149 -24.22 0.47 17.26
CA HIS A 149 -25.65 0.47 16.98
C HIS A 149 -26.05 1.35 15.77
N GLY A 150 -25.09 2.03 15.13
CA GLY A 150 -25.19 2.48 13.74
C GLY A 150 -26.13 3.65 13.40
N VAL A 151 -26.96 4.17 14.30
CA VAL A 151 -27.94 5.24 13.93
C VAL A 151 -27.24 6.48 13.38
N CYS A 152 -26.18 6.98 14.05
CA CYS A 152 -25.34 8.05 13.53
C CYS A 152 -24.80 7.78 12.12
N LEU A 153 -24.33 6.54 11.89
CA LEU A 153 -23.84 6.08 10.59
C LEU A 153 -24.94 6.01 9.54
N ARG A 154 -26.23 5.99 9.91
CA ARG A 154 -27.37 5.95 8.97
C ARG A 154 -28.10 7.29 8.83
N SER A 155 -27.51 8.38 9.32
CA SER A 155 -28.15 9.71 9.36
C SER A 155 -27.82 10.62 8.18
N SER A 156 -26.98 10.19 7.23
CA SER A 156 -26.59 11.02 6.07
C SER A 156 -27.80 11.40 5.20
N GLY A 157 -28.80 10.53 5.11
CA GLY A 157 -30.03 10.80 4.38
C GLY A 157 -30.87 11.88 5.05
N TYR A 158 -30.90 11.88 6.39
CA TYR A 158 -31.62 12.88 7.17
C TYR A 158 -30.94 14.25 7.07
N ALA A 159 -29.62 14.30 7.26
CA ALA A 159 -28.85 15.54 7.12
C ALA A 159 -29.03 16.18 5.74
N THR A 160 -28.93 15.37 4.68
CA THR A 160 -29.12 15.82 3.30
C THR A 160 -30.56 16.29 3.05
N ALA A 161 -31.56 15.59 3.59
CA ALA A 161 -32.97 15.96 3.47
C ALA A 161 -33.27 17.31 4.12
N VAL A 162 -32.76 17.57 5.32
CA VAL A 162 -32.93 18.86 6.02
C VAL A 162 -32.33 20.01 5.20
N PHE A 163 -31.15 19.80 4.61
CA PHE A 163 -30.51 20.82 3.76
C PHE A 163 -31.31 21.09 2.48
N LEU A 164 -31.73 20.03 1.79
CA LEU A 164 -32.45 20.18 0.52
C LEU A 164 -33.84 20.76 0.70
N MET A 165 -34.54 20.45 1.80
CA MET A 165 -35.90 20.92 2.11
C MET A 165 -35.93 22.17 3.01
N LYS A 166 -34.83 22.94 3.09
CA LYS A 166 -34.70 24.12 3.96
C LYS A 166 -35.91 25.06 3.83
N ASP A 167 -36.25 25.46 2.61
CA ASP A 167 -37.25 26.50 2.36
C ASP A 167 -38.67 26.02 2.70
N GLU A 168 -38.98 24.77 2.39
CA GLU A 168 -40.25 24.13 2.68
C GLU A 168 -40.43 23.91 4.19
N LEU A 169 -39.36 23.53 4.90
CA LEU A 169 -39.35 23.42 6.36
C LEU A 169 -39.49 24.79 7.04
N VAL A 170 -38.91 25.85 6.47
CA VAL A 170 -39.08 27.22 6.97
C VAL A 170 -40.53 27.66 6.80
N ALA A 171 -41.10 27.46 5.61
CA ALA A 171 -42.50 27.78 5.33
C ALA A 171 -43.48 27.00 6.22
N ALA A 172 -43.14 25.76 6.60
CA ALA A 172 -43.91 24.94 7.52
C ALA A 172 -43.69 25.26 9.01
N GLY A 173 -42.73 26.13 9.36
CA GLY A 173 -42.37 26.43 10.75
C GLY A 173 -41.60 25.31 11.47
N GLU A 174 -41.08 24.32 10.75
CA GLU A 174 -40.43 23.12 11.29
C GLU A 174 -38.90 23.13 11.18
N PHE A 175 -38.34 24.10 10.44
CA PHE A 175 -36.90 24.15 10.16
C PHE A 175 -36.03 24.25 11.42
N ALA A 176 -36.39 25.11 12.38
CA ALA A 176 -35.62 25.29 13.61
C ALA A 176 -35.48 23.99 14.42
N HIS A 177 -36.53 23.17 14.45
CA HIS A 177 -36.53 21.87 15.13
C HIS A 177 -35.54 20.91 14.48
N HIS A 178 -35.63 20.74 13.16
CA HIS A 178 -34.79 19.79 12.43
C HIS A 178 -33.34 20.24 12.29
N LEU A 179 -33.09 21.54 12.16
CA LEU A 179 -31.73 22.11 12.20
C LEU A 179 -31.09 21.90 13.59
N GLY A 180 -31.87 22.02 14.67
CA GLY A 180 -31.43 21.71 16.03
C GLY A 180 -31.02 20.25 16.20
N ALA A 181 -31.81 19.31 15.68
CA ALA A 181 -31.44 17.89 15.68
C ALA A 181 -30.17 17.61 14.87
N LEU A 182 -30.02 18.26 13.71
CA LEU A 182 -28.83 18.13 12.86
C LEU A 182 -27.57 18.76 13.50
N LYS A 183 -27.73 19.84 14.27
CA LYS A 183 -26.64 20.39 15.11
C LYS A 183 -26.15 19.33 16.09
N THR A 184 -27.07 18.67 16.81
CA THR A 184 -26.75 17.64 17.81
C THR A 184 -26.08 16.42 17.19
N LEU A 185 -26.56 15.95 16.05
CA LEU A 185 -25.97 14.82 15.31
C LEU A 185 -24.47 15.01 15.03
N THR A 186 -24.04 16.24 14.78
CA THR A 186 -22.65 16.55 14.36
C THR A 186 -21.92 17.46 15.33
N ALA A 187 -22.40 17.54 16.58
CA ALA A 187 -21.95 18.52 17.57
C ALA A 187 -20.46 18.40 17.94
N PHE A 188 -19.82 17.26 17.67
CA PHE A 188 -18.40 17.07 17.90
C PHE A 188 -17.50 17.69 16.82
N ILE A 189 -18.06 18.09 15.67
CA ILE A 189 -17.36 18.89 14.64
C ILE A 189 -17.77 20.35 14.77
N ALA A 190 -17.69 20.89 15.97
CA ALA A 190 -18.13 22.26 16.29
C ALA A 190 -17.09 22.97 17.16
N PRO A 191 -17.00 24.32 17.05
CA PRO A 191 -16.03 25.12 17.80
C PRO A 191 -16.23 25.08 19.32
N ASP A 192 -17.45 24.77 19.77
CA ASP A 192 -17.84 24.66 21.18
C ASP A 192 -17.65 23.24 21.76
N TYR A 193 -17.16 22.29 20.97
CA TYR A 193 -16.94 20.93 21.45
C TYR A 193 -15.66 20.82 22.32
N PRO A 194 -15.78 20.44 23.61
CA PRO A 194 -14.67 20.58 24.55
C PRO A 194 -13.61 19.46 24.47
N ASN A 195 -13.91 18.35 23.78
CA ASN A 195 -13.09 17.13 23.82
C ASN A 195 -12.23 16.92 22.57
N PHE A 196 -12.15 17.90 21.67
CA PHE A 196 -11.35 17.81 20.45
C PHE A 196 -10.45 19.03 20.29
N ASN A 197 -9.16 18.84 20.55
CA ASN A 197 -8.19 19.94 20.59
C ASN A 197 -7.22 19.95 19.41
N PHE A 198 -7.42 19.07 18.43
CA PHE A 198 -6.50 18.90 17.29
C PHE A 198 -5.07 18.53 17.73
N THR A 199 -4.92 17.79 18.83
CA THR A 199 -3.61 17.45 19.39
C THR A 199 -2.86 16.44 18.51
N ASN A 200 -3.56 15.44 17.99
CA ASN A 200 -2.94 14.31 17.29
C ASN A 200 -3.36 14.26 15.82
N PRO A 201 -2.42 14.21 14.85
CA PRO A 201 -2.78 14.20 13.43
C PRO A 201 -3.57 12.96 13.02
N GLY A 202 -4.44 13.14 12.03
CA GLY A 202 -5.39 12.13 11.62
C GLY A 202 -6.66 12.15 12.47
N PHE A 203 -7.69 11.46 12.01
CA PHE A 203 -8.94 11.29 12.78
C PHE A 203 -9.64 10.00 12.37
N ASN A 204 -10.55 9.53 13.21
CA ASN A 204 -11.31 8.31 13.01
C ASN A 204 -11.97 8.25 11.61
N SER A 205 -11.60 7.24 10.81
CA SER A 205 -12.07 7.09 9.42
C SER A 205 -13.60 6.96 9.32
N ASP A 206 -14.24 6.38 10.34
CA ASP A 206 -15.69 6.23 10.39
C ASP A 206 -16.39 7.59 10.57
N ILE A 207 -15.79 8.49 11.35
CA ILE A 207 -16.28 9.87 11.49
C ILE A 207 -16.06 10.67 10.22
N ILE A 208 -14.88 10.55 9.58
CA ILE A 208 -14.60 11.23 8.31
C ILE A 208 -15.66 10.83 7.28
N ARG A 209 -15.92 9.53 7.11
CA ARG A 209 -16.89 9.06 6.12
C ARG A 209 -18.34 9.41 6.47
N SER A 210 -18.75 9.30 7.73
CA SER A 210 -20.16 9.45 8.09
C SER A 210 -20.56 10.89 8.36
N SER A 211 -19.66 11.73 8.90
CA SER A 211 -20.09 12.93 9.65
C SER A 211 -19.64 14.25 9.01
N VAL A 212 -18.57 14.25 8.21
CA VAL A 212 -18.05 15.47 7.58
C VAL A 212 -19.09 16.09 6.64
N GLN A 213 -19.72 15.27 5.80
CA GLN A 213 -20.78 15.72 4.88
C GLN A 213 -22.08 16.09 5.62
N GLN A 214 -22.41 15.38 6.71
CA GLN A 214 -23.54 15.74 7.57
C GLN A 214 -23.33 17.11 8.22
N ARG A 215 -22.11 17.39 8.70
CA ARG A 215 -21.75 18.69 9.26
C ARG A 215 -21.78 19.77 8.18
N LEU A 216 -21.31 19.47 6.97
CA LEU A 216 -21.46 20.40 5.84
C LEU A 216 -22.94 20.76 5.62
N CYS A 217 -23.85 19.78 5.61
CA CYS A 217 -25.29 20.04 5.49
C CYS A 217 -25.81 20.96 6.61
N TYR A 218 -25.39 20.73 7.87
CA TYR A 218 -25.72 21.62 8.99
C TYR A 218 -25.28 23.06 8.72
N VAL A 219 -24.00 23.25 8.38
CA VAL A 219 -23.41 24.58 8.16
C VAL A 219 -24.11 25.30 7.02
N LEU A 220 -24.28 24.64 5.88
CA LEU A 220 -24.87 25.26 4.69
C LEU A 220 -26.37 25.55 4.87
N ALA A 221 -27.08 24.79 5.70
CA ALA A 221 -28.50 25.00 5.97
C ALA A 221 -28.77 26.20 6.89
N GLN A 222 -27.80 26.64 7.70
CA GLN A 222 -27.98 27.80 8.59
C GLN A 222 -28.48 29.03 7.83
N ASP A 223 -29.12 29.95 8.56
CA ASP A 223 -29.58 31.23 8.02
C ASP A 223 -28.44 31.95 7.30
N ASP A 224 -28.73 32.46 6.11
CA ASP A 224 -27.73 33.01 5.20
C ASP A 224 -27.15 34.34 5.70
N THR A 225 -27.73 34.91 6.76
CA THR A 225 -27.27 36.10 7.48
C THR A 225 -26.57 35.78 8.81
N SER A 226 -26.53 34.50 9.24
CA SER A 226 -25.97 34.14 10.54
C SER A 226 -24.45 34.09 10.55
N GLY A 227 -23.83 34.85 11.47
CA GLY A 227 -22.37 34.79 11.69
C GLY A 227 -21.86 33.44 12.20
N THR A 228 -22.71 32.61 12.84
CA THR A 228 -22.33 31.26 13.28
C THR A 228 -21.93 30.34 12.13
N LYS A 229 -22.50 30.59 10.94
CA LYS A 229 -22.22 29.85 9.71
C LYS A 229 -20.75 29.93 9.30
N VAL A 230 -20.13 31.11 9.48
CA VAL A 230 -18.70 31.34 9.19
C VAL A 230 -17.83 30.57 10.18
N THR A 231 -18.10 30.71 11.48
CA THR A 231 -17.34 30.04 12.54
C THR A 231 -17.40 28.51 12.40
N ASP A 232 -18.57 27.96 12.08
CA ASP A 232 -18.72 26.52 11.89
C ASP A 232 -18.04 26.03 10.60
N MET A 233 -18.06 26.80 9.52
CA MET A 233 -17.33 26.47 8.30
C MET A 233 -15.81 26.49 8.53
N ASP A 234 -15.29 27.50 9.24
CA ASP A 234 -13.89 27.58 9.61
C ASP A 234 -13.45 26.35 10.42
N PHE A 235 -14.28 25.93 11.38
CA PHE A 235 -14.01 24.74 12.17
C PHE A 235 -14.05 23.46 11.34
N LEU A 236 -15.06 23.30 10.46
CA LEU A 236 -15.17 22.14 9.57
C LEU A 236 -13.96 22.02 8.63
N LYS A 237 -13.51 23.12 8.04
CA LYS A 237 -12.28 23.15 7.23
C LYS A 237 -11.07 22.67 8.04
N ARG A 238 -10.87 23.25 9.24
CA ARG A 238 -9.77 22.87 10.13
C ARG A 238 -9.83 21.39 10.51
N PHE A 239 -11.03 20.87 10.77
CA PHE A 239 -11.27 19.44 11.04
C PHE A 239 -10.76 18.57 9.90
N ILE A 240 -11.14 18.88 8.66
CA ILE A 240 -10.75 18.10 7.48
C ILE A 240 -9.24 18.18 7.23
N ASP A 241 -8.66 19.39 7.31
CA ASP A 241 -7.21 19.59 7.18
C ASP A 241 -6.43 18.72 8.17
N HIS A 242 -6.90 18.64 9.41
CA HIS A 242 -6.27 17.85 10.45
C HIS A 242 -6.47 16.35 10.27
N ALA A 243 -7.67 15.93 9.89
CA ALA A 243 -8.02 14.53 9.64
C ALA A 243 -7.20 13.92 8.47
N LEU A 244 -6.79 14.75 7.51
CA LEU A 244 -5.97 14.37 6.36
C LEU A 244 -4.45 14.45 6.59
N LYS A 245 -4.00 14.80 7.80
CA LYS A 245 -2.58 14.69 8.16
C LYS A 245 -2.14 13.23 8.25
N ILE A 246 -0.85 12.99 8.06
CA ILE A 246 -0.25 11.69 8.31
C ILE A 246 -0.37 11.37 9.80
N SER A 247 -1.17 10.34 10.10
CA SER A 247 -1.50 9.93 11.46
C SER A 247 -0.34 9.21 12.14
N HIS A 248 -0.25 9.38 13.45
CA HIS A 248 0.75 8.70 14.28
C HIS A 248 0.27 7.33 14.78
N GLY A 249 1.22 6.50 15.23
CA GLY A 249 0.97 5.20 15.86
C GLY A 249 -0.11 4.38 15.15
N TRP A 250 -1.15 4.05 15.91
CA TRP A 250 -2.31 3.25 15.48
C TRP A 250 -3.57 4.07 15.26
N ASN A 251 -3.50 5.41 15.30
CA ASN A 251 -4.64 6.26 15.01
C ASN A 251 -5.08 6.12 13.55
N ASP A 252 -6.29 6.54 13.22
CA ASP A 252 -6.74 6.65 11.84
C ASP A 252 -6.24 8.01 11.26
N CYS A 253 -6.20 8.29 9.96
CA CYS A 253 -6.67 7.54 8.81
C CYS A 253 -5.49 7.21 7.88
N ILE A 254 -4.71 8.20 7.44
CA ILE A 254 -3.61 8.01 6.49
C ILE A 254 -2.30 7.76 7.24
N LYS A 255 -1.51 6.76 6.80
CA LYS A 255 -0.20 6.41 7.38
C LYS A 255 0.99 6.93 6.58
N PRO A 256 2.22 6.89 7.13
CA PRO A 256 3.42 7.34 6.42
C PRO A 256 3.70 6.65 5.08
N ASP A 257 3.23 5.42 4.89
CA ASP A 257 3.28 4.67 3.62
C ASP A 257 1.99 4.82 2.78
N PHE A 258 1.13 5.77 3.17
CA PHE A 258 -0.17 6.10 2.59
C PHE A 258 -1.19 4.94 2.61
N ILE A 259 -1.00 3.92 3.45
CA ILE A 259 -2.09 2.98 3.74
C ILE A 259 -3.13 3.66 4.63
N THR A 260 -4.40 3.28 4.48
CA THR A 260 -5.49 3.77 5.31
C THR A 260 -5.74 2.84 6.50
N TYR A 261 -5.99 3.41 7.67
CA TYR A 261 -6.24 2.71 8.91
C TYR A 261 -7.69 2.87 9.38
N HIS A 262 -8.17 1.78 9.99
CA HIS A 262 -9.30 1.78 10.90
C HIS A 262 -9.15 0.61 11.87
N HIS A 263 -9.78 0.68 13.05
CA HIS A 263 -9.63 -0.34 14.09
C HIS A 263 -8.16 -0.67 14.42
N ARG A 264 -7.29 0.34 14.38
CA ARG A 264 -5.86 0.22 14.72
C ARG A 264 -5.04 -0.62 13.72
N GLY A 265 -5.51 -0.83 12.49
CA GLY A 265 -4.72 -1.50 11.46
C GLY A 265 -5.15 -1.14 10.05
N ALA A 266 -4.43 -1.66 9.05
CA ALA A 266 -4.72 -1.41 7.65
C ALA A 266 -6.14 -1.87 7.28
N TYR A 267 -6.93 -0.96 6.72
CA TYR A 267 -8.34 -1.17 6.37
C TYR A 267 -8.72 -0.35 5.14
N SER A 268 -8.41 -0.89 3.95
CA SER A 268 -8.49 -0.14 2.70
C SER A 268 -9.74 -0.42 1.85
N ASN A 269 -10.53 -1.47 2.12
CA ASN A 269 -11.74 -1.74 1.32
C ASN A 269 -13.01 -1.00 1.70
N SER A 270 -13.06 -0.37 2.86
CA SER A 270 -14.30 0.17 3.41
C SER A 270 -14.04 1.49 4.14
N TYR A 271 -13.56 1.45 5.37
CA TYR A 271 -13.36 2.68 6.15
C TYR A 271 -12.42 3.68 5.46
N GLY A 272 -11.25 3.21 5.01
CA GLY A 272 -10.31 4.04 4.28
C GLY A 272 -10.85 4.54 2.94
N VAL A 273 -11.50 3.65 2.17
CA VAL A 273 -12.07 3.97 0.86
C VAL A 273 -13.09 5.10 0.98
N ASP A 274 -14.03 4.96 1.91
CA ASP A 274 -15.11 5.90 2.12
C ASP A 274 -14.61 7.23 2.67
N ALA A 275 -13.64 7.20 3.61
CA ALA A 275 -13.06 8.40 4.20
C ALA A 275 -12.33 9.26 3.17
N LEU A 276 -11.52 8.62 2.30
CA LEU A 276 -10.85 9.31 1.19
C LEU A 276 -11.86 9.85 0.17
N HIS A 277 -12.93 9.10 -0.10
CA HIS A 277 -13.98 9.52 -1.01
C HIS A 277 -14.68 10.78 -0.51
N GLN A 278 -15.10 10.80 0.76
CA GLN A 278 -15.72 11.97 1.37
C GLN A 278 -14.79 13.17 1.41
N SER A 279 -13.50 12.92 1.70
CA SER A 279 -12.48 13.97 1.67
C SER A 279 -12.28 14.56 0.27
N SER A 280 -12.38 13.76 -0.80
CA SER A 280 -12.30 14.25 -2.18
C SER A 280 -13.49 15.13 -2.58
N ILE A 281 -14.69 14.81 -2.09
CA ILE A 281 -15.89 15.65 -2.28
C ILE A 281 -15.69 16.98 -1.56
N MET A 282 -15.23 16.97 -0.31
CA MET A 282 -14.94 18.20 0.43
C MET A 282 -13.88 19.05 -0.26
N ASN A 283 -12.79 18.44 -0.72
CA ASN A 283 -11.75 19.13 -1.47
C ASN A 283 -12.34 19.82 -2.71
N MET A 284 -13.13 19.10 -3.51
CA MET A 284 -13.77 19.64 -4.71
C MET A 284 -14.77 20.76 -4.39
N MET A 285 -15.56 20.62 -3.32
CA MET A 285 -16.55 21.62 -2.94
C MET A 285 -15.90 22.93 -2.48
N LEU A 286 -14.82 22.84 -1.70
CA LEU A 286 -14.15 24.00 -1.09
C LEU A 286 -13.06 24.65 -1.95
N LYS A 287 -12.62 23.98 -3.02
CA LYS A 287 -11.57 24.49 -3.94
C LYS A 287 -11.95 25.86 -4.55
N ASN A 288 -10.96 26.74 -4.68
CA ASN A 288 -11.11 28.12 -5.18
C ASN A 288 -12.05 29.00 -4.34
N THR A 289 -12.12 28.71 -3.03
CA THR A 289 -12.85 29.53 -2.06
C THR A 289 -11.92 29.92 -0.91
N ALA A 290 -12.36 30.84 -0.05
CA ALA A 290 -11.62 31.16 1.19
C ALA A 290 -11.47 29.96 2.15
N TYR A 291 -12.21 28.87 1.91
CA TYR A 291 -12.21 27.66 2.72
C TYR A 291 -11.47 26.48 2.06
N GLU A 292 -10.69 26.74 1.00
CA GLU A 292 -9.88 25.71 0.35
C GLU A 292 -8.99 24.97 1.36
N LEU A 293 -8.92 23.63 1.23
CA LEU A 293 -8.07 22.80 2.08
C LEU A 293 -6.59 23.16 1.91
N SER A 294 -5.81 22.96 2.96
CA SER A 294 -4.37 23.19 2.93
C SER A 294 -3.68 22.34 1.86
N SER A 295 -2.55 22.84 1.32
CA SER A 295 -1.75 22.10 0.36
C SER A 295 -1.24 20.76 0.90
N GLU A 296 -0.98 20.67 2.20
CA GLU A 296 -0.64 19.42 2.89
C GLU A 296 -1.79 18.40 2.81
N ALA A 297 -3.01 18.81 3.17
CA ALA A 297 -4.19 17.95 3.10
C ALA A 297 -4.50 17.50 1.67
N GLN A 298 -4.43 18.41 0.70
CA GLN A 298 -4.61 18.10 -0.73
C GLN A 298 -3.57 17.08 -1.22
N SER A 299 -2.30 17.27 -0.86
CA SER A 299 -1.20 16.36 -1.23
C SER A 299 -1.35 14.98 -0.60
N ASN A 300 -1.66 14.91 0.70
CA ASN A 300 -1.86 13.63 1.39
C ASN A 300 -3.06 12.87 0.85
N LEU A 301 -4.17 13.56 0.57
CA LEU A 301 -5.36 12.97 -0.04
C LEU A 301 -5.07 12.40 -1.44
N LYS A 302 -4.44 13.19 -2.31
CA LYS A 302 -4.01 12.73 -3.64
C LYS A 302 -3.11 11.50 -3.54
N SER A 303 -2.10 11.57 -2.67
CA SER A 303 -1.11 10.49 -2.49
C SER A 303 -1.77 9.22 -1.98
N ALA A 304 -2.68 9.31 -0.99
CA ALA A 304 -3.41 8.17 -0.46
C ALA A 304 -4.33 7.52 -1.51
N ILE A 305 -5.07 8.31 -2.30
CA ILE A 305 -5.94 7.77 -3.35
C ILE A 305 -5.12 7.09 -4.45
N LEU A 306 -4.08 7.72 -4.97
CA LEU A 306 -3.22 7.13 -6.02
C LEU A 306 -2.43 5.90 -5.53
N ASN A 307 -2.23 5.76 -4.21
CA ASN A 307 -1.54 4.61 -3.63
C ASN A 307 -2.28 3.30 -3.87
N TYR A 308 -3.60 3.32 -4.04
CA TYR A 308 -4.41 2.11 -4.27
C TYR A 308 -3.97 1.36 -5.53
N SER A 309 -3.59 2.06 -6.59
CA SER A 309 -3.11 1.44 -7.83
C SER A 309 -1.79 0.67 -7.64
N LYS A 310 -1.01 0.98 -6.60
CA LYS A 310 0.24 0.25 -6.30
C LYS A 310 -0.04 -1.12 -5.69
N PHE A 311 -1.07 -1.24 -4.84
CA PHE A 311 -1.43 -2.54 -4.24
C PHE A 311 -2.55 -3.27 -4.97
N SER A 312 -3.29 -2.62 -5.87
CA SER A 312 -4.35 -3.28 -6.65
C SER A 312 -3.91 -3.73 -8.04
N LYS A 313 -4.50 -4.82 -8.54
CA LYS A 313 -4.42 -5.28 -9.94
C LYS A 313 -5.81 -5.20 -10.56
N GLY A 314 -5.96 -4.38 -11.60
CA GLY A 314 -7.29 -3.99 -12.07
C GLY A 314 -8.03 -3.23 -10.97
N PHE A 315 -9.15 -3.77 -10.50
CA PHE A 315 -9.86 -3.23 -9.33
C PHE A 315 -9.48 -3.93 -8.01
N GLU A 316 -8.91 -5.12 -8.09
CA GLU A 316 -8.72 -6.01 -6.94
C GLU A 316 -7.51 -5.62 -6.10
N MET A 317 -7.69 -5.46 -4.80
CA MET A 317 -6.61 -5.43 -3.81
C MET A 317 -6.42 -6.81 -3.16
N PRO A 318 -5.30 -7.06 -2.47
CA PRO A 318 -5.06 -8.32 -1.81
C PRO A 318 -6.04 -8.58 -0.66
N LEU A 319 -6.37 -9.86 -0.44
CA LEU A 319 -7.25 -10.28 0.67
C LEU A 319 -6.75 -9.78 2.03
N GLY A 320 -5.43 -9.68 2.20
CA GLY A 320 -4.81 -9.20 3.44
C GLY A 320 -5.20 -7.78 3.85
N LEU A 321 -5.84 -6.99 2.97
CA LEU A 321 -6.35 -5.65 3.28
C LEU A 321 -7.88 -5.61 3.46
N ALA A 322 -8.57 -6.75 3.32
CA ALA A 322 -10.02 -6.82 3.29
C ALA A 322 -10.69 -6.75 4.69
N GLY A 323 -9.90 -6.71 5.76
CA GLY A 323 -10.41 -6.70 7.14
C GLY A 323 -11.35 -7.88 7.38
N ARG A 324 -12.56 -7.61 7.88
CA ARG A 324 -13.60 -8.63 8.06
C ARG A 324 -14.51 -8.83 6.84
N PHE A 325 -14.37 -8.01 5.80
CA PHE A 325 -15.19 -8.11 4.60
C PHE A 325 -14.45 -8.93 3.54
N PHE A 326 -14.33 -10.24 3.79
CA PHE A 326 -13.53 -11.18 3.00
C PHE A 326 -13.74 -11.09 1.47
N THR A 327 -14.96 -10.77 1.03
CA THR A 327 -15.34 -10.68 -0.38
C THR A 327 -15.22 -9.28 -0.98
N ASN A 328 -15.00 -8.24 -0.16
CA ASN A 328 -14.87 -6.86 -0.62
C ASN A 328 -13.37 -6.56 -0.88
N THR A 329 -12.94 -6.80 -2.11
CA THR A 329 -11.56 -6.55 -2.56
C THR A 329 -11.48 -5.64 -3.77
N ASP A 330 -12.57 -5.14 -4.33
CA ASP A 330 -12.55 -4.25 -5.49
C ASP A 330 -12.48 -2.76 -5.11
N ALA A 331 -11.86 -2.41 -3.98
CA ALA A 331 -11.84 -1.05 -3.42
C ALA A 331 -11.45 0.07 -4.42
N LEU A 332 -10.57 -0.23 -5.39
CA LEU A 332 -10.18 0.75 -6.41
C LEU A 332 -11.29 1.03 -7.43
N ASN A 333 -12.25 0.12 -7.61
CA ASN A 333 -13.49 0.34 -8.37
C ASN A 333 -14.33 1.45 -7.74
N ASP A 334 -14.44 1.45 -6.40
CA ASP A 334 -15.22 2.40 -5.60
C ASP A 334 -14.56 3.78 -5.50
N LEU A 335 -13.22 3.86 -5.53
CA LEU A 335 -12.49 5.15 -5.51
C LEU A 335 -12.46 5.90 -6.84
N ARG A 336 -12.96 5.32 -7.93
CA ARG A 336 -12.91 5.97 -9.25
C ARG A 336 -13.51 7.39 -9.26
N PRO A 337 -14.66 7.66 -8.63
CA PRO A 337 -15.17 9.03 -8.60
C PRO A 337 -14.27 9.99 -7.83
N ALA A 338 -13.62 9.55 -6.74
CA ALA A 338 -12.66 10.38 -6.00
C ALA A 338 -11.48 10.85 -6.88
N LEU A 339 -10.98 10.00 -7.78
CA LEU A 339 -9.95 10.37 -8.76
C LEU A 339 -10.44 11.45 -9.73
N ALA A 340 -11.67 11.33 -10.23
CA ALA A 340 -12.29 12.34 -11.08
C ALA A 340 -12.53 13.65 -10.32
N PHE A 341 -13.00 13.60 -9.08
CA PHE A 341 -13.22 14.79 -8.24
C PHE A 341 -11.93 15.54 -7.94
N LEU A 342 -10.82 14.83 -7.70
CA LEU A 342 -9.49 15.45 -7.58
C LEU A 342 -9.10 16.18 -8.87
N TYR A 343 -9.30 15.55 -10.03
CA TYR A 343 -8.98 16.17 -11.32
C TYR A 343 -9.85 17.39 -11.61
N VAL A 344 -11.16 17.31 -11.39
CA VAL A 344 -12.09 18.44 -11.60
C VAL A 344 -11.76 19.60 -10.67
N ALA A 345 -11.35 19.34 -9.43
CA ALA A 345 -10.93 20.38 -8.50
C ALA A 345 -9.68 21.13 -8.99
N ASP A 346 -8.66 20.42 -9.46
CA ASP A 346 -7.42 21.04 -9.95
C ASP A 346 -6.77 20.18 -11.06
N PRO A 347 -7.11 20.43 -12.34
CA PRO A 347 -6.63 19.60 -13.46
C PRO A 347 -5.11 19.58 -13.60
N VAL A 348 -4.45 20.67 -13.21
CA VAL A 348 -2.99 20.81 -13.32
C VAL A 348 -2.31 20.02 -12.21
N ALA A 349 -2.70 20.23 -10.95
CA ALA A 349 -2.09 19.52 -9.82
C ALA A 349 -2.45 18.02 -9.79
N ASN A 350 -3.62 17.66 -10.31
CA ASN A 350 -4.19 16.30 -10.26
C ASN A 350 -4.27 15.62 -11.64
N LEU A 351 -3.42 16.02 -12.58
CA LEU A 351 -3.34 15.39 -13.92
C LEU A 351 -3.25 13.86 -13.84
N GLU A 352 -2.43 13.33 -12.94
CA GLU A 352 -2.28 11.88 -12.74
C GLU A 352 -3.57 11.20 -12.26
N ALA A 353 -4.35 11.86 -11.39
CA ALA A 353 -5.62 11.31 -10.91
C ALA A 353 -6.64 11.21 -12.05
N GLY A 354 -6.74 12.23 -12.90
CA GLY A 354 -7.61 12.20 -14.08
C GLY A 354 -7.21 11.10 -15.07
N ARG A 355 -5.91 10.96 -15.34
CA ARG A 355 -5.39 9.92 -16.22
C ARG A 355 -5.59 8.51 -15.65
N GLU A 356 -5.49 8.34 -14.33
CA GLU A 356 -5.78 7.07 -13.65
C GLU A 356 -7.26 6.72 -13.73
N PHE A 357 -8.15 7.70 -13.52
CA PHE A 357 -9.58 7.51 -13.69
C PHE A 357 -9.93 7.05 -15.11
N VAL A 358 -9.37 7.69 -16.15
CA VAL A 358 -9.57 7.28 -17.55
C VAL A 358 -9.08 5.85 -17.80
N ARG A 359 -7.91 5.48 -17.24
CA ARG A 359 -7.38 4.10 -17.32
C ARG A 359 -8.36 3.10 -16.71
N LEU A 360 -8.85 3.38 -15.50
CA LEU A 360 -9.76 2.51 -14.76
C LEU A 360 -11.15 2.43 -15.41
N TRP A 361 -11.63 3.52 -16.02
CA TRP A 361 -12.87 3.51 -16.82
C TRP A 361 -12.75 2.58 -18.03
N GLY A 362 -11.57 2.51 -18.65
CA GLY A 362 -11.29 1.63 -19.78
C GLY A 362 -11.28 0.13 -19.45
N LEU A 363 -11.30 -0.27 -18.17
CA LEU A 363 -11.17 -1.69 -17.78
C LEU A 363 -12.44 -2.53 -17.97
N SER A 364 -13.63 -1.97 -17.76
CA SER A 364 -14.89 -2.74 -17.80
C SER A 364 -16.12 -1.87 -18.01
N ALA A 365 -16.79 -2.06 -19.16
CA ALA A 365 -18.08 -1.42 -19.44
C ALA A 365 -19.18 -1.82 -18.45
N THR A 366 -19.15 -3.07 -17.96
CA THR A 366 -20.08 -3.54 -16.92
C THR A 366 -19.85 -2.80 -15.60
N ALA A 367 -18.60 -2.62 -15.18
CA ALA A 367 -18.28 -1.84 -13.98
C ALA A 367 -18.69 -0.37 -14.14
N ASN A 368 -18.55 0.21 -15.33
CA ASN A 368 -19.00 1.57 -15.61
C ASN A 368 -20.53 1.69 -15.52
N THR A 369 -21.25 0.75 -16.12
CA THR A 369 -22.72 0.70 -16.05
C THR A 369 -23.18 0.55 -14.60
N ASN A 370 -22.56 -0.33 -13.83
CA ASN A 370 -22.87 -0.50 -12.40
C ASN A 370 -22.59 0.79 -11.62
N LEU A 371 -21.43 1.43 -11.85
CA LEU A 371 -21.10 2.70 -11.22
C LEU A 371 -22.13 3.79 -11.54
N LEU A 372 -22.56 3.92 -12.80
CA LEU A 372 -23.57 4.89 -13.23
C LEU A 372 -24.96 4.63 -12.63
N ARG A 373 -25.26 3.36 -12.33
CA ARG A 373 -26.54 2.94 -11.73
C ARG A 373 -26.58 3.01 -10.22
N GLN A 374 -25.44 3.22 -9.55
CA GLN A 374 -25.46 3.42 -8.10
C GLN A 374 -26.29 4.66 -7.74
N ASN A 375 -27.00 4.63 -6.65
CA ASN A 375 -27.62 5.83 -6.05
C ASN A 375 -27.98 5.57 -4.60
N ALA A 376 -27.34 4.54 -4.03
CA ALA A 376 -27.51 4.19 -2.64
C ALA A 376 -26.96 5.34 -1.81
N LEU A 377 -27.77 5.76 -0.86
CA LEU A 377 -27.36 6.65 0.21
C LEU A 377 -27.51 5.84 1.49
N SER A 378 -26.38 5.62 2.15
CA SER A 378 -26.37 5.02 3.47
C SER A 378 -25.43 5.78 4.40
N ILE A 379 -24.24 5.25 4.67
CA ILE A 379 -23.24 5.96 5.50
C ILE A 379 -22.80 7.25 4.85
N THR A 380 -22.67 7.24 3.53
CA THR A 380 -22.12 8.35 2.76
C THR A 380 -23.02 8.69 1.58
N LEU A 381 -22.92 9.93 1.08
CA LEU A 381 -23.56 10.35 -0.16
C LEU A 381 -22.48 10.73 -1.19
N VAL A 382 -22.27 9.82 -2.14
CA VAL A 382 -21.24 9.92 -3.18
C VAL A 382 -21.86 10.08 -4.57
N TYR A 383 -22.87 9.25 -4.86
CA TYR A 383 -23.30 8.95 -6.22
C TYR A 383 -24.39 9.89 -6.74
N THR A 384 -24.11 11.19 -6.70
CA THR A 384 -25.09 12.22 -7.08
C THR A 384 -25.21 12.37 -8.60
N PRO A 385 -26.31 12.96 -9.09
CA PRO A 385 -26.43 13.37 -10.49
C PRO A 385 -25.32 14.34 -10.93
N GLY A 386 -24.95 15.33 -10.10
CA GLY A 386 -23.84 16.25 -10.40
C GLY A 386 -22.49 15.53 -10.47
N GLY A 387 -22.27 14.53 -9.62
CA GLY A 387 -21.05 13.70 -9.66
C GLY A 387 -20.84 13.01 -11.00
N VAL A 388 -21.91 12.63 -11.72
CA VAL A 388 -21.78 12.06 -13.08
C VAL A 388 -21.25 13.09 -14.06
N MET A 389 -21.62 14.37 -13.93
CA MET A 389 -21.07 15.43 -14.77
C MET A 389 -19.56 15.60 -14.54
N ASP A 390 -19.10 15.49 -13.29
CA ASP A 390 -17.66 15.53 -12.95
C ASP A 390 -16.89 14.34 -13.57
N LEU A 391 -17.50 13.14 -13.55
CA LEU A 391 -16.95 11.96 -14.24
C LEU A 391 -16.82 12.23 -15.76
N LEU A 392 -17.90 12.71 -16.38
CA LEU A 392 -17.94 12.99 -17.82
C LEU A 392 -16.98 14.12 -18.21
N GLN A 393 -16.83 15.15 -17.38
CA GLN A 393 -15.86 16.22 -17.59
C GLN A 393 -14.44 15.64 -17.66
N THR A 394 -14.10 14.73 -16.74
CA THR A 394 -12.79 14.07 -16.75
C THR A 394 -12.63 13.18 -17.99
N LEU A 395 -13.64 12.38 -18.36
CA LEU A 395 -13.58 11.52 -19.57
C LEU A 395 -13.43 12.32 -20.86
N ASN A 396 -14.11 13.46 -20.97
CA ASN A 396 -14.14 14.29 -22.19
C ASN A 396 -12.99 15.30 -22.26
N SER A 397 -12.08 15.30 -21.28
CA SER A 397 -10.96 16.24 -21.24
C SER A 397 -9.81 15.92 -22.21
N GLY A 398 -9.89 14.81 -22.95
CA GLY A 398 -8.87 14.39 -23.91
C GLY A 398 -7.61 13.77 -23.27
N LEU A 399 -7.66 13.41 -21.99
CA LEU A 399 -6.56 12.77 -21.29
C LEU A 399 -6.26 11.38 -21.85
N SER A 400 -4.97 11.11 -22.10
CA SER A 400 -4.49 9.74 -22.29
C SER A 400 -4.48 8.98 -20.95
N PRO A 401 -4.94 7.72 -20.90
CA PRO A 401 -4.89 6.92 -19.67
C PRO A 401 -3.47 6.82 -19.12
N LEU A 402 -3.32 6.66 -17.79
CA LEU A 402 -2.04 6.22 -17.23
C LEU A 402 -1.69 4.83 -17.77
N PRO A 403 -0.40 4.51 -17.97
CA PRO A 403 0.00 3.13 -18.19
C PRO A 403 -0.29 2.30 -16.94
N GLU A 404 -0.65 1.03 -17.13
CA GLU A 404 -0.70 0.09 -16.01
C GLU A 404 0.70 -0.09 -15.40
N ILE A 405 0.77 -0.19 -14.07
CA ILE A 405 2.01 -0.55 -13.37
C ILE A 405 2.29 -2.03 -13.63
N THR A 406 3.18 -2.32 -14.59
CA THR A 406 3.54 -3.70 -14.96
C THR A 406 4.75 -4.22 -14.20
N GLU A 407 5.56 -3.34 -13.60
CA GLU A 407 6.78 -3.71 -12.87
C GLU A 407 6.98 -2.82 -11.64
N GLY A 408 7.37 -3.42 -10.51
CA GLY A 408 7.74 -2.69 -9.31
C GLY A 408 7.59 -3.50 -8.03
N GLN A 409 8.27 -3.02 -6.97
CA GLN A 409 8.14 -3.55 -5.62
C GLN A 409 7.63 -2.43 -4.69
N PHE A 410 6.49 -2.67 -4.04
CA PHE A 410 5.85 -1.70 -3.14
C PHE A 410 5.76 -2.28 -1.73
N ASN A 411 6.20 -1.49 -0.76
CA ASN A 411 6.36 -1.90 0.64
C ASN A 411 5.43 -1.07 1.51
N PHE A 412 4.54 -1.74 2.26
CA PHE A 412 3.58 -1.11 3.17
C PHE A 412 3.79 -1.65 4.58
N PRO A 413 4.82 -1.17 5.31
CA PRO A 413 5.14 -1.67 6.65
C PRO A 413 4.01 -1.49 7.67
N PHE A 414 3.19 -0.44 7.55
CA PHE A 414 2.00 -0.27 8.39
C PHE A 414 0.87 -1.26 8.03
N ALA A 415 0.95 -1.93 6.89
CA ALA A 415 0.05 -3.03 6.57
C ALA A 415 0.69 -4.41 6.76
N GLY A 416 1.99 -4.49 7.07
CA GLY A 416 2.73 -5.75 6.98
C GLY A 416 2.65 -6.38 5.59
N LEU A 417 2.55 -5.56 4.53
CA LEU A 417 2.21 -5.98 3.17
C LEU A 417 3.35 -5.68 2.20
N SER A 418 3.75 -6.70 1.43
CA SER A 418 4.66 -6.59 0.30
C SER A 418 3.89 -6.84 -1.00
N ILE A 419 4.05 -5.98 -1.99
CA ILE A 419 3.47 -6.14 -3.33
C ILE A 419 4.58 -6.16 -4.37
N HIS A 420 4.64 -7.24 -5.13
CA HIS A 420 5.51 -7.38 -6.27
C HIS A 420 4.70 -7.38 -7.56
N LYS A 421 5.07 -6.55 -8.52
CA LYS A 421 4.50 -6.51 -9.86
C LYS A 421 5.58 -6.81 -10.89
N TYR A 422 5.27 -7.69 -11.84
CA TYR A 422 6.15 -7.97 -12.97
C TYR A 422 5.36 -8.51 -14.16
N ASN A 423 5.63 -7.98 -15.36
CA ASN A 423 4.94 -8.35 -16.61
C ASN A 423 3.40 -8.31 -16.50
N GLY A 424 2.87 -7.36 -15.73
CA GLY A 424 1.43 -7.25 -15.48
C GLY A 424 0.87 -8.26 -14.48
N PHE A 425 1.68 -9.13 -13.87
CA PHE A 425 1.27 -9.97 -12.76
C PHE A 425 1.45 -9.24 -11.44
N GLN A 426 0.67 -9.63 -10.42
CA GLN A 426 0.82 -9.15 -9.06
C GLN A 426 0.95 -10.34 -8.10
N ALA A 427 1.94 -10.27 -7.21
CA ALA A 427 2.06 -11.14 -6.05
C ALA A 427 2.06 -10.29 -4.78
N SER A 428 1.36 -10.74 -3.74
CA SER A 428 1.27 -10.02 -2.48
C SER A 428 1.52 -10.94 -1.29
N VAL A 429 2.27 -10.47 -0.30
CA VAL A 429 2.48 -11.19 0.96
C VAL A 429 2.04 -10.34 2.15
N LYS A 430 1.15 -10.89 2.99
CA LYS A 430 0.64 -10.24 4.21
C LYS A 430 1.16 -10.94 5.48
N GLY A 431 1.73 -10.15 6.39
CA GLY A 431 2.27 -10.58 7.68
C GLY A 431 1.65 -9.88 8.88
N THR A 432 1.98 -10.37 10.08
CA THR A 432 1.63 -9.80 11.39
C THR A 432 2.90 -9.62 12.24
N SER A 433 2.87 -8.68 13.17
CA SER A 433 3.98 -8.40 14.10
C SER A 433 3.41 -7.94 15.44
N LYS A 434 4.29 -7.50 16.35
CA LYS A 434 3.88 -6.76 17.56
C LYS A 434 3.16 -5.43 17.26
N HIS A 435 3.22 -4.93 16.02
CA HIS A 435 2.58 -3.69 15.59
C HIS A 435 1.31 -3.92 14.78
N ILE A 436 1.25 -5.01 14.01
CA ILE A 436 0.21 -5.28 13.02
C ILE A 436 -0.60 -6.50 13.45
N TRP A 437 -1.90 -6.34 13.68
CA TRP A 437 -2.77 -7.45 14.08
C TRP A 437 -3.03 -8.45 12.93
N HIS A 438 -3.48 -9.67 13.27
CA HIS A 438 -3.53 -10.80 12.33
C HIS A 438 -4.75 -10.89 11.39
N PHE A 439 -5.95 -10.65 11.89
CA PHE A 439 -7.24 -10.74 11.20
C PHE A 439 -8.32 -10.03 12.04
N GLU A 440 -9.45 -9.73 11.42
CA GLU A 440 -10.66 -9.21 12.07
C GLU A 440 -11.86 -10.07 11.65
N ASP A 441 -12.75 -10.38 12.58
CA ASP A 441 -14.01 -11.07 12.31
C ASP A 441 -15.20 -10.40 13.04
N SER A 442 -16.37 -10.98 12.84
CA SER A 442 -17.56 -10.77 13.67
C SER A 442 -18.37 -12.07 13.72
N ALA A 443 -19.51 -12.07 14.41
CA ALA A 443 -20.38 -13.24 14.47
C ALA A 443 -20.86 -13.73 13.08
N THR A 444 -20.80 -12.89 12.04
CA THR A 444 -21.31 -13.20 10.70
C THR A 444 -20.36 -12.79 9.56
N GLU A 445 -19.15 -12.33 9.85
CA GLU A 445 -18.23 -11.80 8.84
C GLU A 445 -16.81 -12.34 9.09
N ASN A 446 -16.21 -12.97 8.08
CA ASN A 446 -14.84 -13.51 8.15
C ASN A 446 -14.58 -14.45 9.34
N VAL A 447 -15.57 -15.28 9.69
CA VAL A 447 -15.54 -16.21 10.85
C VAL A 447 -14.31 -17.13 10.84
N PHE A 448 -13.76 -17.45 9.66
CA PHE A 448 -12.61 -18.35 9.51
C PHE A 448 -11.31 -17.62 9.09
N GLY A 449 -11.23 -16.30 9.27
CA GLY A 449 -10.16 -15.44 8.75
C GLY A 449 -8.79 -15.54 9.43
N ARG A 450 -8.62 -16.45 10.40
CA ARG A 450 -7.49 -16.53 11.34
C ARG A 450 -6.10 -16.44 10.71
N TYR A 451 -5.92 -17.02 9.52
CA TYR A 451 -4.61 -17.17 8.88
C TYR A 451 -4.29 -16.13 7.79
N THR A 452 -5.13 -15.11 7.61
CA THR A 452 -4.96 -14.08 6.56
C THR A 452 -3.65 -13.31 6.62
N SER A 453 -3.01 -13.20 7.79
CA SER A 453 -1.70 -12.56 7.96
C SER A 453 -0.57 -13.52 8.38
N ALA A 454 -0.75 -14.84 8.20
CA ALA A 454 0.25 -15.85 8.55
C ALA A 454 1.38 -15.99 7.49
N GLY A 455 1.73 -14.89 6.82
CA GLY A 455 2.63 -14.87 5.68
C GLY A 455 1.95 -15.38 4.41
N ALA A 456 0.65 -15.10 4.27
CA ALA A 456 -0.15 -15.53 3.13
C ALA A 456 0.38 -14.87 1.84
N LEU A 457 0.64 -15.68 0.82
CA LEU A 457 1.13 -15.29 -0.51
C LEU A 457 0.00 -15.46 -1.52
N GLU A 458 -0.48 -14.36 -2.06
CA GLU A 458 -1.57 -14.33 -3.04
C GLU A 458 -1.07 -13.87 -4.41
N LEU A 459 -1.58 -14.50 -5.48
CA LEU A 459 -1.15 -14.30 -6.86
C LEU A 459 -2.34 -13.89 -7.74
N LEU A 460 -2.27 -12.69 -8.31
CA LEU A 460 -3.22 -12.19 -9.31
C LEU A 460 -2.51 -12.13 -10.67
N THR A 461 -2.72 -13.17 -11.47
CA THR A 461 -1.93 -13.49 -12.68
C THR A 461 -2.77 -13.78 -13.92
N SER A 462 -4.09 -13.91 -13.77
CA SER A 462 -5.04 -14.24 -14.84
C SER A 462 -6.27 -13.32 -14.80
N GLY A 463 -6.98 -13.23 -15.92
CA GLY A 463 -8.22 -12.47 -16.08
C GLY A 463 -8.07 -11.13 -16.81
N THR A 464 -9.14 -10.68 -17.47
CA THR A 464 -9.25 -9.34 -18.07
C THR A 464 -10.72 -8.90 -18.07
N PRO A 465 -11.15 -8.03 -17.11
CA PRO A 465 -10.37 -7.53 -15.98
C PRO A 465 -9.98 -8.65 -15.01
N VAL A 466 -8.91 -8.44 -14.26
CA VAL A 466 -8.48 -9.36 -13.20
C VAL A 466 -9.49 -9.32 -12.05
N THR A 467 -9.94 -10.50 -11.62
CA THR A 467 -10.73 -10.71 -10.40
C THR A 467 -10.11 -11.79 -9.52
N ARG A 468 -10.46 -11.83 -8.23
CA ARG A 468 -10.08 -12.96 -7.35
C ARG A 468 -10.55 -14.30 -7.90
N SER A 469 -11.80 -14.36 -8.37
CA SER A 469 -12.39 -15.58 -8.93
C SER A 469 -11.70 -16.05 -10.21
N SER A 470 -11.25 -15.13 -11.08
CA SER A 470 -10.46 -15.46 -12.28
C SER A 470 -9.07 -16.03 -11.94
N ASN A 471 -8.64 -15.90 -10.68
CA ASN A 471 -7.40 -16.47 -10.14
C ASN A 471 -7.66 -17.66 -9.22
N GLY A 472 -8.85 -18.27 -9.28
CA GLY A 472 -9.17 -19.50 -8.54
C GLY A 472 -9.44 -19.28 -7.06
N TYR A 473 -9.53 -18.03 -6.58
CA TYR A 473 -9.92 -17.71 -5.21
C TYR A 473 -11.44 -17.57 -5.12
N THR A 474 -12.12 -18.69 -4.91
CA THR A 474 -13.58 -18.74 -4.75
C THR A 474 -13.95 -19.29 -3.39
N GLU A 475 -14.95 -18.68 -2.73
CA GLU A 475 -15.39 -19.07 -1.40
C GLU A 475 -16.02 -20.47 -1.35
N ASN A 476 -16.75 -20.88 -2.40
CA ASN A 476 -17.46 -22.14 -2.40
C ASN A 476 -16.48 -23.32 -2.36
N GLY A 477 -16.50 -24.09 -1.27
CA GLY A 477 -15.56 -25.20 -1.02
C GLY A 477 -14.16 -24.78 -0.55
N TRP A 478 -13.94 -23.50 -0.24
CA TRP A 478 -12.63 -22.99 0.20
C TRP A 478 -12.18 -23.64 1.51
N ASP A 479 -10.97 -24.20 1.53
CA ASP A 479 -10.34 -24.69 2.75
C ASP A 479 -9.64 -23.54 3.48
N TRP A 480 -10.24 -23.10 4.58
CA TRP A 480 -9.80 -21.98 5.40
C TRP A 480 -8.49 -22.21 6.17
N SER A 481 -8.00 -23.45 6.24
CA SER A 481 -6.67 -23.76 6.79
C SER A 481 -5.57 -23.74 5.72
N HIS A 482 -5.92 -23.83 4.43
CA HIS A 482 -4.97 -23.87 3.32
C HIS A 482 -4.91 -22.54 2.54
N LEU A 483 -4.68 -21.43 3.24
CA LEU A 483 -4.38 -20.16 2.58
C LEU A 483 -2.98 -20.23 1.93
N PRO A 484 -2.82 -19.96 0.62
CA PRO A 484 -1.54 -20.05 -0.05
C PRO A 484 -0.43 -19.24 0.64
N GLY A 485 0.77 -19.79 0.70
CA GLY A 485 1.96 -19.19 1.34
C GLY A 485 2.04 -19.35 2.87
N THR A 486 0.94 -19.63 3.56
CA THR A 486 0.92 -19.73 5.03
C THR A 486 1.66 -20.96 5.55
N THR A 487 2.15 -20.91 6.80
CA THR A 487 2.66 -22.06 7.55
C THR A 487 1.93 -22.11 8.89
N VAL A 488 0.95 -23.01 9.03
CA VAL A 488 -0.05 -22.99 10.11
C VAL A 488 -0.49 -24.40 10.48
N ALA A 489 -1.16 -24.55 11.62
CA ALA A 489 -1.83 -25.80 11.96
C ALA A 489 -3.02 -26.04 11.01
N TYR A 490 -3.17 -27.27 10.51
CA TYR A 490 -4.35 -27.67 9.76
C TYR A 490 -5.51 -27.93 10.72
N LEU A 491 -6.35 -26.90 10.92
CA LEU A 491 -7.43 -26.90 11.90
C LEU A 491 -8.79 -27.21 11.25
N PRO A 492 -9.67 -27.95 11.95
CA PRO A 492 -11.07 -28.04 11.57
C PRO A 492 -11.81 -26.72 11.80
N LEU A 493 -12.89 -26.48 11.05
CA LEU A 493 -13.63 -25.20 11.05
C LEU A 493 -14.10 -24.76 12.44
N HIS A 494 -14.58 -25.68 13.28
CA HIS A 494 -15.05 -25.38 14.64
C HIS A 494 -13.94 -24.91 15.60
N VAL A 495 -12.66 -25.13 15.25
CA VAL A 495 -11.52 -24.58 16.00
C VAL A 495 -11.10 -23.24 15.40
N LEU A 496 -11.10 -23.13 14.06
CA LEU A 496 -10.81 -21.88 13.37
C LEU A 496 -11.74 -20.74 13.81
N GLU A 497 -13.03 -21.01 13.95
CA GLU A 497 -14.06 -20.00 14.30
C GLU A 497 -13.94 -19.42 15.72
N THR A 498 -13.09 -20.00 16.57
CA THR A 498 -12.94 -19.59 17.97
C THR A 498 -11.71 -18.69 18.21
N GLY A 499 -10.99 -18.29 17.16
CA GLY A 499 -9.81 -17.45 17.27
C GLY A 499 -10.13 -16.04 17.78
N THR A 500 -9.33 -15.53 18.70
CA THR A 500 -9.39 -14.11 19.11
C THR A 500 -8.88 -13.24 17.97
N MET A 501 -9.70 -12.31 17.49
CA MET A 501 -9.37 -11.36 16.44
C MET A 501 -8.62 -10.11 16.93
N ARG A 502 -8.05 -9.34 16.00
CA ARG A 502 -7.31 -8.07 16.22
C ARG A 502 -6.13 -8.16 17.18
N GLU A 503 -5.54 -9.34 17.35
CA GLU A 503 -4.37 -9.52 18.21
C GLU A 503 -3.07 -9.43 17.43
N MET A 504 -2.02 -8.97 18.12
CA MET A 504 -0.67 -8.88 17.62
C MET A 504 0.12 -10.13 18.04
N ASN A 505 1.00 -10.64 17.18
CA ASN A 505 1.76 -11.85 17.50
C ASN A 505 2.91 -11.62 18.52
N GLY A 506 3.18 -10.37 18.91
CA GLY A 506 4.24 -9.99 19.86
C GLY A 506 5.67 -10.18 19.33
N LYS A 507 5.87 -10.54 18.06
CA LYS A 507 7.19 -10.68 17.44
C LYS A 507 7.63 -9.36 16.82
N SER A 508 8.90 -9.01 17.02
CA SER A 508 9.44 -7.74 16.50
C SER A 508 9.84 -7.79 15.02
N PHE A 509 10.06 -8.97 14.44
CA PHE A 509 10.58 -9.09 13.08
C PHE A 509 9.48 -9.25 12.04
N LEU A 510 9.18 -8.17 11.33
CA LEU A 510 8.43 -8.17 10.08
C LEU A 510 9.03 -7.09 9.18
N ALA A 511 9.63 -7.49 8.07
CA ALA A 511 10.30 -6.57 7.13
C ALA A 511 9.71 -6.73 5.73
N VAL A 512 9.43 -5.59 5.09
CA VAL A 512 9.02 -5.46 3.69
C VAL A 512 9.99 -4.51 2.99
N GLY A 513 10.90 -5.06 2.20
CA GLY A 513 12.04 -4.35 1.64
C GLY A 513 12.14 -4.46 0.12
N SER A 514 12.93 -3.58 -0.49
CA SER A 514 13.19 -3.59 -1.93
C SER A 514 14.58 -3.10 -2.31
N LEU A 515 15.05 -3.51 -3.48
CA LEU A 515 16.19 -2.92 -4.20
C LEU A 515 15.76 -2.73 -5.65
N ASP A 516 15.64 -1.47 -6.08
CA ASP A 516 14.96 -1.10 -7.33
C ASP A 516 13.56 -1.78 -7.42
N HIS A 517 13.38 -2.69 -8.39
CA HIS A 517 12.14 -3.44 -8.61
C HIS A 517 12.11 -4.83 -7.95
N ASN A 518 13.17 -5.24 -7.27
CA ASN A 518 13.25 -6.53 -6.58
C ASN A 518 12.85 -6.38 -5.11
N GLY A 519 12.29 -7.44 -4.52
CA GLY A 519 11.70 -7.38 -3.19
C GLY A 519 12.22 -8.41 -2.22
N VAL A 520 12.02 -8.13 -0.94
CA VAL A 520 12.21 -9.08 0.15
C VAL A 520 11.11 -8.91 1.20
N PHE A 521 10.51 -10.02 1.60
CA PHE A 521 9.63 -10.13 2.76
C PHE A 521 10.29 -11.06 3.77
N GLY A 522 10.24 -10.72 5.06
CA GLY A 522 10.71 -11.58 6.14
C GLY A 522 9.85 -11.44 7.39
N MET A 523 9.53 -12.54 8.05
CA MET A 523 8.70 -12.55 9.27
C MET A 523 9.15 -13.62 10.26
N ASP A 524 9.21 -13.26 11.54
CA ASP A 524 9.19 -14.21 12.66
C ASP A 524 7.72 -14.39 13.08
N TYR A 525 7.10 -15.44 12.58
CA TYR A 525 5.70 -15.73 12.82
C TYR A 525 5.51 -16.42 14.17
N LYS A 526 4.48 -15.99 14.90
CA LYS A 526 3.88 -16.72 16.00
C LYS A 526 2.36 -16.71 15.79
N ASP A 527 1.72 -17.87 15.82
CA ASP A 527 0.26 -17.92 15.85
C ASP A 527 -0.21 -17.52 17.26
N TYR A 528 -0.81 -16.34 17.39
CA TYR A 528 -1.32 -15.85 18.67
C TYR A 528 -2.37 -16.80 19.26
N ASN A 529 -3.20 -17.39 18.40
CA ASN A 529 -4.30 -18.25 18.80
C ASN A 529 -3.86 -19.72 18.95
N SER A 530 -2.57 -20.03 18.75
CA SER A 530 -2.05 -21.38 19.01
C SER A 530 -1.89 -21.58 20.51
N ALA A 531 -2.54 -22.61 21.06
CA ALA A 531 -2.41 -22.97 22.47
C ALA A 531 -0.97 -23.36 22.86
N THR A 532 -0.17 -23.79 21.88
CA THR A 532 1.20 -24.29 22.03
C THR A 532 2.25 -23.30 21.55
N GLY A 533 1.83 -22.14 21.02
CA GLY A 533 2.72 -21.08 20.57
C GLY A 533 3.48 -21.41 19.28
N MET A 534 2.81 -22.02 18.30
CA MET A 534 3.36 -22.34 16.98
C MET A 534 4.14 -21.15 16.39
N THR A 535 5.35 -21.40 15.90
CA THR A 535 6.23 -20.38 15.29
C THR A 535 6.87 -20.85 13.98
N ALA A 536 7.23 -19.90 13.12
CA ALA A 536 8.00 -20.14 11.90
C ALA A 536 8.76 -18.89 11.46
N LEU A 537 10.00 -19.05 11.01
CA LEU A 537 10.73 -18.00 10.32
C LEU A 537 10.49 -18.13 8.82
N LYS A 538 9.92 -17.11 8.19
CA LYS A 538 9.49 -17.14 6.78
C LYS A 538 10.11 -15.98 6.02
N SER A 539 10.56 -16.23 4.79
CA SER A 539 11.01 -15.18 3.88
C SER A 539 10.61 -15.45 2.44
N ASN A 540 10.29 -14.39 1.70
CA ASN A 540 10.04 -14.42 0.26
C ASN A 540 10.96 -13.42 -0.43
N PHE A 541 11.68 -13.82 -1.46
CA PHE A 541 12.54 -12.95 -2.27
C PHE A 541 11.99 -12.86 -3.68
N PHE A 542 11.68 -11.65 -4.14
CA PHE A 542 10.97 -11.40 -5.38
C PHE A 542 11.94 -10.90 -6.46
N PHE A 543 12.05 -11.64 -7.55
CA PHE A 543 12.94 -11.35 -8.67
C PHE A 543 12.19 -11.56 -9.98
N LYS A 544 11.84 -10.48 -10.67
CA LYS A 544 11.10 -10.55 -11.94
C LYS A 544 9.84 -11.43 -11.81
N ASN A 545 9.69 -12.47 -12.62
CA ASN A 545 8.56 -13.40 -12.55
C ASN A 545 8.76 -14.55 -11.55
N MET A 546 9.78 -14.52 -10.69
CA MET A 546 10.10 -15.59 -9.75
C MET A 546 10.08 -15.11 -8.30
N ILE A 547 9.63 -15.98 -7.40
CA ILE A 547 9.63 -15.75 -5.96
C ILE A 547 10.31 -16.93 -5.28
N LEU A 548 11.40 -16.71 -4.57
CA LEU A 548 12.05 -17.74 -3.74
C LEU A 548 11.50 -17.67 -2.32
N CYS A 549 10.85 -18.75 -1.87
CA CYS A 549 10.20 -18.88 -0.57
C CYS A 549 11.00 -19.82 0.33
N LEU A 550 11.40 -19.33 1.52
CA LEU A 550 12.14 -20.11 2.52
C LEU A 550 11.41 -20.11 3.86
N GLY A 551 11.41 -21.27 4.52
CA GLY A 551 10.94 -21.44 5.89
C GLY A 551 11.98 -22.15 6.74
N SER A 552 12.19 -21.71 7.97
CA SER A 552 13.02 -22.44 8.93
C SER A 552 12.49 -22.33 10.35
N ASN A 553 12.99 -23.21 11.22
CA ASN A 553 12.60 -23.25 12.62
C ASN A 553 11.07 -23.30 12.78
N ILE A 554 10.39 -24.07 11.93
CA ILE A 554 8.97 -24.33 12.04
C ILE A 554 8.77 -25.25 13.25
N ARG A 555 8.03 -24.75 14.24
CA ARG A 555 7.91 -25.36 15.56
C ARG A 555 6.50 -25.28 16.07
N ASP A 556 6.01 -26.38 16.63
CA ASP A 556 4.77 -26.41 17.40
C ASP A 556 4.86 -27.47 18.50
N THR A 557 5.83 -27.34 19.40
CA THR A 557 6.06 -28.33 20.46
C THR A 557 4.78 -28.59 21.25
N ASN A 558 4.39 -29.86 21.39
CA ASN A 558 3.12 -30.32 22.00
C ASN A 558 1.84 -30.00 21.21
N GLY A 559 1.95 -29.45 20.00
CA GLY A 559 0.82 -29.28 19.08
C GLY A 559 0.20 -30.63 18.71
N THR A 560 -1.12 -30.68 18.59
CA THR A 560 -1.87 -31.90 18.28
C THR A 560 -2.35 -31.98 16.83
N TYR A 561 -2.28 -30.87 16.10
CA TYR A 561 -2.62 -30.78 14.69
C TYR A 561 -1.35 -30.80 13.82
N PRO A 562 -1.40 -31.35 12.60
CA PRO A 562 -0.26 -31.27 11.70
C PRO A 562 -0.03 -29.82 11.24
N ILE A 563 1.23 -29.43 11.10
CA ILE A 563 1.59 -28.11 10.56
C ILE A 563 1.79 -28.24 9.06
N HIS A 564 1.05 -27.44 8.29
CA HIS A 564 1.15 -27.41 6.84
C HIS A 564 1.73 -26.08 6.36
N THR A 565 2.58 -26.13 5.33
CA THR A 565 2.87 -24.96 4.48
C THR A 565 2.09 -25.09 3.18
N THR A 566 1.16 -24.19 2.93
CA THR A 566 0.34 -24.24 1.71
C THR A 566 1.07 -23.60 0.54
N LEU A 567 1.10 -24.29 -0.61
CA LEU A 567 1.74 -23.82 -1.83
C LEU A 567 0.73 -23.08 -2.70
N PHE A 568 -0.37 -23.77 -3.01
CA PHE A 568 -1.52 -23.22 -3.70
C PHE A 568 -2.79 -23.92 -3.28
N GLN A 569 -3.89 -23.18 -3.42
CA GLN A 569 -5.25 -23.67 -3.40
C GLN A 569 -5.99 -22.86 -4.44
N THR A 570 -6.42 -23.51 -5.52
CA THR A 570 -7.05 -22.83 -6.67
C THR A 570 -8.22 -23.64 -7.17
N ALA A 571 -9.35 -22.97 -7.37
CA ALA A 571 -10.55 -23.59 -7.92
C ALA A 571 -10.29 -24.08 -9.35
N LEU A 572 -10.79 -25.27 -9.65
CA LEU A 572 -10.80 -25.81 -11.00
C LEU A 572 -12.01 -25.24 -11.74
N ALA A 573 -11.78 -24.53 -12.85
CA ALA A 573 -12.87 -24.01 -13.67
C ALA A 573 -13.82 -25.13 -14.14
N ASN A 574 -13.27 -26.32 -14.37
CA ASN A 574 -13.98 -27.59 -14.52
C ASN A 574 -13.00 -28.76 -14.32
N THR A 575 -13.51 -29.99 -14.25
CA THR A 575 -12.68 -31.18 -14.05
C THR A 575 -11.67 -31.45 -15.18
N ALA A 576 -11.86 -30.88 -16.38
CA ALA A 576 -10.90 -30.97 -17.48
C ALA A 576 -9.74 -29.95 -17.37
N THR A 577 -9.80 -28.99 -16.44
CA THR A 577 -8.73 -28.02 -16.21
C THR A 577 -7.47 -28.73 -15.71
N ALA A 578 -6.42 -28.77 -16.53
CA ALA A 578 -5.20 -29.52 -16.22
C ALA A 578 -4.35 -28.82 -15.15
N THR A 579 -3.74 -29.62 -14.29
CA THR A 579 -2.53 -29.23 -13.55
C THR A 579 -1.38 -30.11 -14.01
N TYR A 580 -0.17 -29.56 -14.07
CA TYR A 580 1.01 -30.35 -14.40
C TYR A 580 1.73 -30.74 -13.11
N ILE A 581 2.08 -32.01 -12.97
CA ILE A 581 2.81 -32.54 -11.82
C ILE A 581 4.01 -33.32 -12.38
N ASN A 582 5.22 -32.84 -12.12
CA ASN A 582 6.46 -33.38 -12.70
C ASN A 582 6.38 -33.58 -14.23
N GLY A 583 5.67 -32.69 -14.92
CA GLY A 583 5.49 -32.71 -16.38
C GLY A 583 4.30 -33.54 -16.89
N THR A 584 3.71 -34.38 -16.03
CA THR A 584 2.50 -35.14 -16.34
C THR A 584 1.26 -34.26 -16.20
N SER A 585 0.38 -34.29 -17.20
CA SER A 585 -0.90 -33.58 -17.15
C SER A 585 -1.91 -34.38 -16.33
N THR A 586 -2.47 -33.77 -15.29
CA THR A 586 -3.46 -34.38 -14.41
C THR A 586 -4.77 -33.60 -14.48
N THR A 587 -5.86 -34.31 -14.76
CA THR A 587 -7.24 -33.79 -14.81
C THR A 587 -8.13 -34.60 -13.85
N GLY A 588 -9.41 -34.25 -13.77
CA GLY A 588 -10.38 -34.86 -12.84
C GLY A 588 -10.34 -34.22 -11.45
N ASN A 589 -11.11 -34.81 -10.53
CA ASN A 589 -11.29 -34.37 -9.13
C ASN A 589 -11.26 -35.57 -8.13
N THR A 590 -10.56 -36.64 -8.50
CA THR A 590 -10.35 -37.83 -7.65
C THR A 590 -8.86 -38.22 -7.64
N PHE A 591 -7.99 -37.22 -7.45
CA PHE A 591 -6.54 -37.41 -7.51
C PHE A 591 -5.87 -36.92 -6.23
N THR A 592 -4.99 -37.75 -5.69
CA THR A 592 -4.07 -37.39 -4.61
C THR A 592 -2.71 -38.00 -4.91
N LEU A 593 -1.65 -37.20 -4.79
CA LEU A 593 -0.27 -37.64 -4.82
C LEU A 593 0.42 -37.13 -3.55
N THR A 594 1.16 -38.00 -2.89
CA THR A 594 2.09 -37.63 -1.82
C THR A 594 3.47 -38.16 -2.13
N GLN A 595 4.49 -37.30 -2.11
CA GLN A 595 5.88 -37.69 -2.35
C GLN A 595 6.86 -36.84 -1.54
N THR A 596 8.12 -37.25 -1.51
CA THR A 596 9.25 -36.51 -0.94
C THR A 596 10.30 -36.21 -2.02
N GLY A 597 11.24 -35.30 -1.75
CA GLY A 597 12.33 -34.97 -2.66
C GLY A 597 11.97 -33.92 -3.72
N ALA A 598 12.71 -33.93 -4.85
CA ALA A 598 12.47 -32.98 -5.94
C ALA A 598 11.05 -33.14 -6.50
N PHE A 599 10.41 -32.00 -6.70
CA PHE A 599 9.02 -31.95 -7.12
C PHE A 599 8.77 -30.62 -7.83
N TRP A 600 7.89 -30.62 -8.82
CA TRP A 600 7.27 -29.38 -9.26
C TRP A 600 5.84 -29.61 -9.72
N ALA A 601 5.01 -28.59 -9.56
CA ALA A 601 3.65 -28.59 -10.07
C ALA A 601 3.20 -27.21 -10.54
N THR A 602 2.09 -27.15 -11.26
CA THR A 602 1.36 -25.90 -11.51
C THR A 602 0.05 -25.88 -10.72
N ASP A 603 -0.38 -24.69 -10.31
CA ASP A 603 -1.77 -24.47 -9.92
C ASP A 603 -2.72 -24.54 -11.15
N ALA A 604 -4.02 -24.33 -10.94
CA ALA A 604 -5.02 -24.35 -12.01
C ALA A 604 -4.94 -23.14 -12.97
N LEU A 605 -4.14 -22.13 -12.63
CA LEU A 605 -4.00 -20.88 -13.37
C LEU A 605 -2.69 -20.84 -14.18
N GLY A 606 -1.81 -21.83 -14.00
CA GLY A 606 -0.53 -21.93 -14.70
C GLY A 606 0.66 -21.32 -13.95
N ASN A 607 0.50 -20.93 -12.68
CA ASN A 607 1.64 -20.57 -11.84
C ASN A 607 2.41 -21.83 -11.44
N GLY A 608 3.73 -21.79 -11.60
CA GLY A 608 4.61 -22.91 -11.31
C GLY A 608 5.16 -22.89 -9.88
N TYR A 609 5.35 -24.07 -9.31
CA TYR A 609 5.92 -24.27 -7.98
C TYR A 609 7.02 -25.31 -8.06
N VAL A 610 8.26 -24.93 -7.73
CA VAL A 610 9.46 -25.74 -7.91
C VAL A 610 10.13 -26.02 -6.57
N PHE A 611 10.32 -27.31 -6.28
CA PHE A 611 10.98 -27.82 -5.08
C PHE A 611 12.28 -28.50 -5.47
N PRO A 612 13.44 -27.92 -5.12
CA PRO A 612 14.71 -28.58 -5.34
C PRO A 612 14.87 -29.80 -4.43
N ALA A 613 15.50 -30.87 -4.94
CA ALA A 613 15.94 -31.98 -4.10
C ALA A 613 17.13 -31.56 -3.23
N ASN A 614 16.88 -31.29 -1.94
CA ASN A 614 17.93 -31.05 -0.96
C ASN A 614 17.44 -31.36 0.46
N SER A 615 18.36 -31.31 1.44
CA SER A 615 18.08 -31.65 2.84
C SER A 615 17.10 -30.70 3.54
N SER A 616 16.80 -29.54 2.97
CA SER A 616 15.79 -28.62 3.52
C SER A 616 14.36 -28.95 3.06
N ASN A 617 14.19 -29.93 2.16
CA ASN A 617 12.91 -30.41 1.64
C ASN A 617 12.75 -31.92 1.94
N ALA A 618 12.80 -32.27 3.23
CA ALA A 618 12.63 -33.66 3.69
C ALA A 618 11.16 -34.05 3.90
N ASP A 619 10.30 -33.07 4.13
CA ASP A 619 8.89 -33.26 4.46
C ASP A 619 8.06 -33.65 3.22
N ALA A 620 6.96 -34.37 3.45
CA ALA A 620 6.10 -34.85 2.38
C ALA A 620 5.31 -33.71 1.74
N ILE A 621 5.25 -33.70 0.41
CA ILE A 621 4.45 -32.77 -0.39
C ILE A 621 3.24 -33.54 -0.90
N THR A 622 2.05 -33.00 -0.64
CA THR A 622 0.79 -33.56 -1.14
C THR A 622 0.18 -32.63 -2.19
N VAL A 623 -0.29 -33.20 -3.29
CA VAL A 623 -1.12 -32.53 -4.29
C VAL A 623 -2.45 -33.25 -4.37
N ASN A 624 -3.53 -32.50 -4.14
CA ASN A 624 -4.89 -32.97 -4.29
C ASN A 624 -5.56 -32.29 -5.47
N ARG A 625 -6.46 -33.03 -6.12
CA ARG A 625 -7.54 -32.50 -6.96
C ARG A 625 -8.81 -33.18 -6.50
N LEU A 626 -9.62 -32.46 -5.73
CA LEU A 626 -10.77 -33.01 -5.02
C LEU A 626 -11.94 -32.02 -5.06
N GLU A 627 -13.15 -32.55 -4.94
CA GLU A 627 -14.27 -31.74 -4.42
C GLU A 627 -14.03 -31.50 -2.93
N GLN A 628 -14.02 -30.23 -2.53
CA GLN A 628 -13.88 -29.79 -1.15
C GLN A 628 -15.23 -29.32 -0.63
N ASN A 629 -15.56 -29.71 0.60
CA ASN A 629 -16.74 -29.25 1.32
C ASN A 629 -16.31 -28.28 2.43
N SER A 630 -17.01 -27.16 2.55
CA SER A 630 -16.69 -26.10 3.49
C SER A 630 -17.94 -25.32 3.92
N ARG A 631 -17.72 -24.12 4.48
CA ARG A 631 -18.73 -23.14 4.87
C ARG A 631 -18.37 -21.79 4.24
N ASN A 632 -19.38 -20.96 3.98
CA ASN A 632 -19.15 -19.55 3.62
C ASN A 632 -18.54 -18.78 4.81
N ASN A 633 -17.95 -17.61 4.56
CA ASN A 633 -17.24 -16.80 5.55
C ASN A 633 -18.12 -16.36 6.74
N SER A 634 -19.43 -16.28 6.55
CA SER A 634 -20.41 -15.97 7.61
C SER A 634 -20.80 -17.18 8.46
N ASN A 635 -20.30 -18.38 8.11
CA ASN A 635 -20.69 -19.65 8.70
C ASN A 635 -22.22 -19.86 8.75
N THR A 636 -22.92 -19.50 7.67
CA THR A 636 -24.39 -19.65 7.56
C THR A 636 -24.81 -20.72 6.56
N ALA A 637 -23.96 -21.06 5.59
CA ALA A 637 -24.27 -22.02 4.53
C ALA A 637 -23.12 -23.02 4.30
N ASN A 638 -23.48 -24.28 4.02
CA ASN A 638 -22.53 -25.27 3.51
C ASN A 638 -22.20 -24.93 2.06
N THR A 639 -20.95 -25.10 1.67
CA THR A 639 -20.48 -24.85 0.31
C THR A 639 -19.64 -26.02 -0.18
N SER A 640 -19.60 -26.22 -1.50
CA SER A 640 -18.67 -27.16 -2.12
C SER A 640 -18.08 -26.59 -3.40
N GLY A 641 -16.92 -27.10 -3.79
CA GLY A 641 -16.23 -26.67 -5.00
C GLY A 641 -15.08 -27.62 -5.35
N ASN A 642 -14.72 -27.69 -6.63
CA ASN A 642 -13.59 -28.50 -7.08
C ASN A 642 -12.31 -27.67 -7.02
N PHE A 643 -11.29 -28.15 -6.30
CA PHE A 643 -10.02 -27.46 -6.15
C PHE A 643 -8.86 -28.37 -6.52
N THR A 644 -7.77 -27.74 -6.95
CA THR A 644 -6.44 -28.30 -6.78
C THR A 644 -5.72 -27.60 -5.64
N THR A 645 -5.18 -28.38 -4.72
CA THR A 645 -4.46 -27.89 -3.55
C THR A 645 -3.12 -28.61 -3.42
N ALA A 646 -2.09 -27.88 -3.02
CA ALA A 646 -0.80 -28.48 -2.71
C ALA A 646 -0.21 -27.87 -1.44
N PHE A 647 0.36 -28.73 -0.59
CA PHE A 647 0.94 -28.33 0.69
C PHE A 647 2.09 -29.25 1.09
N ILE A 648 2.98 -28.72 1.92
CA ILE A 648 4.03 -29.46 2.61
C ILE A 648 3.50 -29.85 3.98
N ASN A 649 3.57 -31.13 4.34
CA ASN A 649 3.17 -31.62 5.66
C ASN A 649 4.39 -31.79 6.57
N HIS A 650 4.56 -30.87 7.53
CA HIS A 650 5.66 -30.89 8.51
C HIS A 650 5.39 -31.83 9.70
N GLY A 651 4.28 -32.58 9.66
CA GLY A 651 3.85 -33.49 10.71
C GLY A 651 3.24 -32.78 11.92
N VAL A 652 2.89 -33.57 12.93
CA VAL A 652 2.41 -33.11 14.24
C VAL A 652 3.62 -32.77 15.11
N ALA A 653 3.51 -31.65 15.83
CA ALA A 653 4.54 -31.14 16.74
C ALA A 653 5.97 -31.06 16.16
N PRO A 654 6.18 -30.41 14.99
CA PRO A 654 7.52 -30.22 14.45
C PRO A 654 8.40 -29.44 15.44
N VAL A 655 9.70 -29.74 15.44
CA VAL A 655 10.69 -29.13 16.36
C VAL A 655 11.71 -28.22 15.68
N SER A 656 11.89 -28.37 14.36
CA SER A 656 12.81 -27.54 13.56
C SER A 656 12.63 -27.73 12.06
N ALA A 657 11.38 -27.94 11.61
CA ALA A 657 11.11 -28.19 10.19
C ALA A 657 11.47 -26.98 9.31
N LYS A 658 11.70 -27.24 8.02
CA LYS A 658 12.15 -26.27 7.02
C LYS A 658 11.49 -26.55 5.67
N PHE A 659 11.48 -25.56 4.79
CA PHE A 659 11.14 -25.74 3.38
C PHE A 659 11.90 -24.76 2.49
N GLN A 660 12.05 -25.12 1.21
CA GLN A 660 12.54 -24.25 0.14
C GLN A 660 11.74 -24.51 -1.13
N TYR A 661 11.15 -23.47 -1.71
CA TYR A 661 10.54 -23.58 -3.05
C TYR A 661 10.60 -22.26 -3.81
N ALA A 662 10.50 -22.33 -5.12
CA ALA A 662 10.30 -21.16 -5.97
C ALA A 662 8.90 -21.17 -6.59
N VAL A 663 8.29 -19.99 -6.68
CA VAL A 663 7.11 -19.74 -7.51
C VAL A 663 7.57 -19.12 -8.82
N VAL A 664 6.98 -19.56 -9.93
CA VAL A 664 7.17 -19.00 -11.27
C VAL A 664 5.82 -18.48 -11.76
N LEU A 665 5.65 -17.16 -11.75
CA LEU A 665 4.41 -16.51 -12.18
C LEU A 665 4.14 -16.85 -13.65
N GLN A 666 2.99 -17.47 -13.92
CA GLN A 666 2.61 -17.95 -15.25
C GLN A 666 3.69 -18.79 -15.96
N GLY A 667 4.41 -19.63 -15.21
CA GLY A 667 5.44 -20.52 -15.76
C GLY A 667 4.90 -21.63 -16.66
N GLY A 668 3.63 -22.02 -16.50
CA GLY A 668 3.01 -23.15 -17.20
C GLY A 668 3.80 -24.45 -17.07
N LYS A 669 3.61 -25.40 -17.99
CA LYS A 669 4.41 -26.64 -18.00
C LYS A 669 5.89 -26.36 -18.26
N THR A 670 6.19 -25.65 -19.35
CA THR A 670 7.55 -25.51 -19.89
C THR A 670 8.44 -24.63 -19.01
N GLY A 671 7.98 -23.44 -18.62
CA GLY A 671 8.76 -22.53 -17.80
C GLY A 671 9.03 -23.10 -16.40
N THR A 672 8.03 -23.76 -15.80
CA THR A 672 8.20 -24.43 -14.50
C THR A 672 9.20 -25.58 -14.59
N GLN A 673 9.11 -26.43 -15.62
CA GLN A 673 10.07 -27.51 -15.84
C GLN A 673 11.50 -26.98 -16.08
N GLN A 674 11.64 -25.87 -16.81
CA GLN A 674 12.93 -25.23 -17.05
C GLN A 674 13.56 -24.73 -15.74
N VAL A 675 12.80 -24.08 -14.87
CA VAL A 675 13.28 -23.63 -13.55
C VAL A 675 13.60 -24.85 -12.67
N ALA A 676 12.78 -25.90 -12.68
CA ALA A 676 13.05 -27.13 -11.93
C ALA A 676 14.36 -27.81 -12.34
N GLY A 677 14.63 -27.92 -13.65
CA GLY A 677 15.87 -28.51 -14.17
C GLY A 677 17.11 -27.65 -13.93
N ASN A 678 16.95 -26.36 -13.68
CA ASN A 678 18.05 -25.39 -13.61
C ASN A 678 18.01 -24.54 -12.33
N PHE A 679 17.41 -25.02 -11.24
CA PHE A 679 17.18 -24.23 -10.03
C PHE A 679 18.46 -23.56 -9.50
N ALA A 680 19.57 -24.31 -9.48
CA ALA A 680 20.88 -23.84 -9.02
C ALA A 680 21.52 -22.77 -9.93
N THR A 681 20.99 -22.54 -11.13
CA THR A 681 21.43 -21.44 -12.02
C THR A 681 20.69 -20.13 -11.73
N TYR A 682 19.55 -20.19 -11.04
CA TYR A 682 18.77 -19.03 -10.64
C TYR A 682 19.07 -18.62 -9.21
N PHE A 683 19.11 -19.59 -8.30
CA PHE A 683 19.18 -19.34 -6.87
C PHE A 683 20.33 -20.08 -6.21
N LYS A 684 21.07 -19.35 -5.38
CA LYS A 684 22.00 -19.94 -4.42
C LYS A 684 21.61 -19.52 -3.01
N ILE A 685 21.38 -20.50 -2.14
CA ILE A 685 21.00 -20.28 -0.75
C ILE A 685 22.24 -20.51 0.11
N TYR A 686 22.73 -19.45 0.72
CA TYR A 686 23.95 -19.46 1.55
C TYR A 686 23.64 -19.80 3.01
N HIS A 687 22.46 -19.41 3.48
CA HIS A 687 22.08 -19.54 4.89
C HIS A 687 20.55 -19.70 5.03
N GLN A 688 20.11 -20.61 5.90
CA GLN A 688 18.69 -20.83 6.23
C GLN A 688 18.53 -21.48 7.61
N ASN A 689 18.48 -20.65 8.65
CA ASN A 689 18.30 -21.07 10.04
C ASN A 689 17.73 -19.94 10.89
N SER A 690 17.72 -20.11 12.22
CA SER A 690 17.24 -19.11 13.19
C SER A 690 17.88 -17.72 13.12
N GLN A 691 19.10 -17.62 12.59
CA GLN A 691 19.84 -16.38 12.57
C GLN A 691 19.52 -15.57 11.32
N ALA A 692 19.54 -16.20 10.14
CA ALA A 692 19.28 -15.51 8.89
C ALA A 692 18.86 -16.44 7.76
N HIS A 693 18.15 -15.87 6.78
CA HIS A 693 17.98 -16.42 5.44
C HIS A 693 18.78 -15.55 4.46
N ILE A 694 19.76 -16.14 3.77
CA ILE A 694 20.65 -15.42 2.85
C ILE A 694 20.68 -16.14 1.51
N VAL A 695 20.38 -15.39 0.45
CA VAL A 695 20.25 -15.90 -0.90
C VAL A 695 20.96 -15.00 -1.90
N GLN A 696 21.27 -15.55 -3.07
CA GLN A 696 21.67 -14.81 -4.25
C GLN A 696 20.80 -15.23 -5.42
N TYR A 697 20.20 -14.24 -6.08
CA TYR A 697 19.67 -14.39 -7.42
C TYR A 697 20.82 -14.22 -8.41
N LEU A 698 21.23 -15.34 -8.99
CA LEU A 698 22.44 -15.44 -9.81
C LEU A 698 22.37 -14.63 -11.12
N PRO A 699 21.24 -14.59 -11.86
CA PRO A 699 21.19 -13.89 -13.16
C PRO A 699 21.56 -12.41 -13.08
N ASP A 700 21.13 -11.72 -12.02
CA ASP A 700 21.39 -10.29 -11.85
C ASP A 700 22.41 -10.00 -10.72
N ALA A 701 23.03 -11.05 -10.18
CA ALA A 701 23.97 -11.01 -9.06
C ALA A 701 23.46 -10.23 -7.82
N ILE A 702 22.16 -10.35 -7.53
CA ILE A 702 21.51 -9.68 -6.39
C ILE A 702 21.57 -10.59 -5.17
N PHE A 703 22.08 -10.08 -4.06
CA PHE A 703 21.99 -10.76 -2.77
C PHE A 703 20.80 -10.23 -1.96
N GLY A 704 20.13 -11.14 -1.26
CA GLY A 704 19.09 -10.84 -0.29
C GLY A 704 19.42 -11.44 1.06
N TYR A 705 19.29 -10.64 2.11
CA TYR A 705 19.54 -11.02 3.50
C TYR A 705 18.31 -10.70 4.33
N VAL A 706 17.75 -11.71 5.00
CA VAL A 706 16.76 -11.54 6.07
C VAL A 706 17.42 -11.99 7.36
N ILE A 707 17.78 -11.03 8.22
CA ILE A 707 18.63 -11.25 9.39
C ILE A 707 17.79 -11.09 10.65
N PHE A 708 17.33 -12.21 11.22
CA PHE A 708 16.41 -12.24 12.36
C PHE A 708 17.11 -11.82 13.66
N THR A 709 18.38 -12.18 13.82
CA THR A 709 19.21 -11.80 14.97
C THR A 709 20.49 -11.09 14.51
N PRO A 710 20.95 -10.02 15.19
CA PRO A 710 22.18 -9.31 14.82
C PRO A 710 23.39 -10.24 14.75
N VAL A 711 24.33 -9.93 13.85
CA VAL A 711 25.47 -10.82 13.53
C VAL A 711 26.78 -10.05 13.56
N THR A 712 27.85 -10.71 13.99
CA THR A 712 29.20 -10.16 14.06
C THR A 712 30.01 -10.33 12.77
N VAL A 713 29.88 -11.43 12.02
CA VAL A 713 30.56 -11.64 10.70
C VAL A 713 29.81 -12.63 9.79
N PHE A 714 29.53 -12.23 8.54
CA PHE A 714 29.22 -13.06 7.37
C PHE A 714 30.39 -13.00 6.38
N SER A 715 30.58 -14.07 5.59
CA SER A 715 31.72 -14.20 4.66
C SER A 715 31.28 -14.62 3.24
N TYR A 716 30.08 -14.19 2.80
CA TYR A 716 29.50 -14.62 1.52
C TYR A 716 29.71 -13.62 0.37
N ASP A 717 29.41 -12.35 0.60
CA ASP A 717 29.63 -11.25 -0.36
C ASP A 717 30.04 -9.98 0.41
N VAL A 718 29.49 -8.82 0.10
CA VAL A 718 29.91 -7.55 0.71
C VAL A 718 29.37 -7.35 2.11
N VAL A 719 28.22 -7.93 2.48
CA VAL A 719 27.68 -7.73 3.83
C VAL A 719 28.51 -8.53 4.83
N VAL A 720 29.18 -7.84 5.75
CA VAL A 720 29.97 -8.44 6.84
C VAL A 720 29.13 -8.54 8.10
N SER A 721 28.44 -7.47 8.52
CA SER A 721 27.67 -7.51 9.76
C SER A 721 26.58 -6.45 9.77
N VAL A 722 25.60 -6.66 10.66
CA VAL A 722 24.57 -5.67 10.97
C VAL A 722 24.33 -5.67 12.47
N ASN A 723 24.21 -4.49 13.07
CA ASN A 723 24.08 -4.36 14.53
C ASN A 723 22.65 -4.60 15.06
N LYS A 724 21.65 -4.67 14.18
CA LYS A 724 20.22 -4.85 14.50
C LYS A 724 19.58 -5.83 13.51
N PRO A 725 18.47 -6.49 13.85
CA PRO A 725 17.72 -7.26 12.86
C PRO A 725 17.36 -6.37 11.66
N ALA A 726 17.49 -6.90 10.45
CA ALA A 726 17.26 -6.12 9.24
C ALA A 726 16.97 -7.04 8.04
N ALA A 727 16.30 -6.49 7.03
CA ALA A 727 16.37 -7.00 5.67
C ALA A 727 17.31 -6.12 4.85
N VAL A 728 18.27 -6.73 4.16
CA VAL A 728 19.27 -6.05 3.33
C VAL A 728 19.24 -6.67 1.94
N MET A 729 19.39 -5.84 0.90
CA MET A 729 19.65 -6.33 -0.45
C MET A 729 20.85 -5.59 -1.03
N THR A 730 21.68 -6.28 -1.80
CA THR A 730 22.85 -5.69 -2.45
C THR A 730 22.99 -6.13 -3.89
N GLN A 731 23.53 -5.25 -4.73
CA GLN A 731 23.88 -5.57 -6.11
C GLN A 731 25.15 -4.83 -6.52
N LYS A 732 26.19 -5.58 -6.90
CA LYS A 732 27.37 -5.01 -7.54
C LYS A 732 27.04 -4.63 -8.99
N THR A 733 27.37 -3.41 -9.37
CA THR A 733 27.21 -2.88 -10.72
C THR A 733 28.54 -2.32 -11.21
N ASP A 734 28.62 -1.95 -12.49
CA ASP A 734 29.83 -1.36 -13.09
C ASP A 734 31.10 -2.21 -12.82
N ASN A 735 31.03 -3.49 -13.18
CA ASN A 735 32.11 -4.47 -12.93
C ASN A 735 32.57 -4.54 -11.46
N GLY A 736 31.67 -4.23 -10.52
CA GLY A 736 31.95 -4.23 -9.09
C GLY A 736 32.63 -2.97 -8.57
N ASN A 737 32.69 -1.89 -9.37
CA ASN A 737 33.12 -0.56 -8.90
C ASN A 737 32.00 0.19 -8.18
N LYS A 738 30.75 -0.18 -8.44
CA LYS A 738 29.56 0.34 -7.76
C LYS A 738 28.83 -0.75 -7.00
N LEU A 739 28.12 -0.34 -5.96
CA LEU A 739 27.33 -1.21 -5.11
C LEU A 739 26.02 -0.53 -4.74
N LYS A 740 24.91 -1.05 -5.24
CA LYS A 740 23.59 -0.70 -4.74
C LYS A 740 23.33 -1.45 -3.43
N VAL A 741 22.78 -0.75 -2.45
CA VAL A 741 22.45 -1.30 -1.13
C VAL A 741 21.09 -0.77 -0.71
N SER A 742 20.23 -1.65 -0.22
CA SER A 742 19.04 -1.27 0.52
C SER A 742 19.02 -1.88 1.91
N LEU A 743 18.44 -1.15 2.85
CA LEU A 743 18.25 -1.61 4.22
C LEU A 743 16.83 -1.28 4.69
N THR A 744 16.17 -2.28 5.26
CA THR A 744 14.88 -2.15 5.94
C THR A 744 15.02 -2.65 7.37
N ASN A 745 14.74 -1.77 8.34
CA ASN A 745 14.62 -2.14 9.75
C ASN A 745 13.18 -2.62 10.01
N PRO A 746 12.95 -3.83 10.54
CA PRO A 746 11.60 -4.29 10.90
C PRO A 746 10.97 -3.47 12.03
N ASN A 747 11.74 -2.69 12.79
CA ASN A 747 11.23 -1.80 13.82
C ASN A 747 10.57 -0.57 13.17
N LEU A 748 9.28 -0.36 13.47
CA LEU A 748 8.56 0.84 13.04
C LEU A 748 8.99 2.11 13.80
N GLY A 749 9.77 1.97 14.88
CA GLY A 749 10.16 3.08 15.76
C GLY A 749 9.08 3.42 16.79
N LEU A 750 8.02 2.61 16.90
CA LEU A 750 6.90 2.83 17.80
C LEU A 750 7.11 2.17 19.18
N LEU A 751 7.70 0.97 19.22
CA LEU A 751 7.80 0.19 20.46
C LEU A 751 9.25 -0.26 20.70
N ALA A 752 9.67 -0.27 21.97
CA ALA A 752 10.92 -0.90 22.37
C ALA A 752 10.89 -2.41 22.07
N SER A 753 12.05 -3.08 22.07
CA SER A 753 12.16 -4.50 21.70
C SER A 753 11.34 -5.44 22.61
N ASN A 754 11.21 -5.09 23.90
CA ASN A 754 10.49 -5.83 24.93
C ASN A 754 9.05 -5.33 25.17
N GLU A 755 8.58 -4.37 24.38
CA GLU A 755 7.27 -3.75 24.55
C GLU A 755 6.26 -4.34 23.56
N THR A 756 5.12 -4.76 24.09
CA THR A 756 3.96 -5.27 23.32
C THR A 756 2.68 -4.81 24.00
N TYR A 757 1.65 -4.53 23.21
CA TYR A 757 0.34 -4.14 23.72
C TYR A 757 -0.77 -4.94 23.05
N THR A 758 -1.84 -5.19 23.79
CA THR A 758 -3.10 -5.67 23.21
C THR A 758 -3.82 -4.54 22.48
N TRP A 759 -4.77 -4.89 21.63
CA TRP A 759 -5.62 -3.91 20.94
C TRP A 759 -6.32 -2.94 21.92
N SER A 760 -6.78 -3.46 23.06
CA SER A 760 -7.46 -2.66 24.09
C SER A 760 -6.51 -1.68 24.79
N GLN A 761 -5.28 -2.09 25.07
CA GLN A 761 -4.27 -1.20 25.66
C GLN A 761 -3.88 -0.08 24.69
N ILE A 762 -3.73 -0.39 23.40
CA ILE A 762 -3.49 0.62 22.36
C ILE A 762 -4.65 1.61 22.31
N SER A 763 -5.89 1.12 22.33
CA SER A 763 -7.08 1.96 22.16
C SER A 763 -7.45 2.80 23.38
N SER A 764 -6.91 2.51 24.56
CA SER A 764 -7.27 3.19 25.81
C SER A 764 -6.29 4.28 26.26
N GLN A 765 -5.12 4.39 25.62
CA GLN A 765 -4.06 5.32 26.05
C GLN A 765 -3.54 6.17 24.89
N ASN A 766 -3.71 7.50 24.99
CA ASN A 766 -3.27 8.42 23.93
C ASN A 766 -1.78 8.33 23.61
N SER A 767 -0.93 8.16 24.63
CA SER A 767 0.52 8.02 24.48
C SER A 767 0.97 6.76 23.74
N ILE A 768 0.08 5.76 23.63
CA ILE A 768 0.29 4.55 22.84
C ILE A 768 -0.36 4.72 21.46
N LEU A 769 -1.65 5.08 21.43
CA LEU A 769 -2.42 5.24 20.18
C LEU A 769 -1.75 6.20 19.21
N ASN A 770 -1.37 7.39 19.68
CA ASN A 770 -0.84 8.48 18.88
C ASN A 770 0.68 8.60 18.98
N ARG A 771 1.36 7.49 19.30
CA ARG A 771 2.81 7.50 19.51
C ARG A 771 3.56 7.90 18.23
N VAL A 772 4.45 8.86 18.37
CA VAL A 772 5.35 9.33 17.30
C VAL A 772 6.49 8.33 17.13
N ALA A 773 6.67 7.83 15.91
CA ALA A 773 7.78 6.95 15.59
C ALA A 773 9.13 7.65 15.81
N GLN A 774 10.07 6.95 16.44
CA GLN A 774 11.43 7.42 16.67
C GLN A 774 12.36 6.84 15.61
N ALA A 775 13.34 7.64 15.18
CA ALA A 775 14.38 7.14 14.31
C ALA A 775 15.24 6.10 15.04
N ASP A 776 15.60 5.03 14.33
CA ASP A 776 16.32 3.89 14.86
C ASP A 776 17.52 3.58 13.94
N PRO A 777 18.71 4.20 14.18
CA PRO A 777 19.86 4.00 13.30
C PRO A 777 20.33 2.55 13.26
N VAL A 778 20.53 2.01 12.05
CA VAL A 778 21.07 0.67 11.80
C VAL A 778 22.44 0.79 11.14
N LYS A 779 23.44 0.10 11.68
CA LYS A 779 24.81 0.07 11.18
C LYS A 779 25.04 -1.23 10.41
N LEU A 780 25.39 -1.09 9.13
CA LEU A 780 25.73 -2.16 8.21
C LEU A 780 27.23 -2.08 7.90
N THR A 781 27.98 -3.12 8.22
CA THR A 781 29.39 -3.22 7.83
C THR A 781 29.49 -3.93 6.50
N LEU A 782 30.15 -3.27 5.54
CA LEU A 782 30.40 -3.78 4.20
C LEU A 782 31.89 -4.05 4.00
N ALA A 783 32.23 -5.17 3.36
CA ALA A 783 33.58 -5.51 2.96
C ALA A 783 34.06 -4.59 1.83
N GLY A 784 35.26 -4.06 1.97
CA GLY A 784 35.84 -3.10 1.04
C GLY A 784 35.62 -1.65 1.45
N GLN A 785 36.34 -0.76 0.78
CA GLN A 785 36.29 0.69 1.00
C GLN A 785 35.35 1.31 -0.03
N TRP A 786 34.28 1.91 0.48
CA TRP A 786 33.16 2.46 -0.27
C TRP A 786 32.87 3.88 0.21
N GLN A 787 32.41 4.72 -0.70
CA GLN A 787 31.87 6.04 -0.40
C GLN A 787 30.49 6.21 -1.06
N LEU A 788 29.64 7.05 -0.49
CA LEU A 788 28.34 7.38 -1.10
C LEU A 788 28.56 8.05 -2.45
N THR A 789 27.84 7.57 -3.47
CA THR A 789 27.84 8.20 -4.79
C THR A 789 27.17 9.57 -4.73
N THR A 790 26.13 9.69 -3.90
CA THR A 790 25.39 10.93 -3.66
C THR A 790 25.20 11.13 -2.16
N PRO A 791 25.49 12.31 -1.60
CA PRO A 791 25.19 12.61 -0.20
C PRO A 791 23.70 12.40 0.11
N SER A 792 23.40 11.81 1.26
CA SER A 792 22.03 11.67 1.76
C SER A 792 21.96 12.06 3.24
N SER A 793 20.85 12.67 3.66
CA SER A 793 20.64 13.07 5.06
C SER A 793 20.35 11.90 6.00
N ASN A 794 19.88 10.77 5.45
CA ASN A 794 19.51 9.58 6.22
C ASN A 794 20.49 8.40 6.06
N VAL A 795 21.61 8.59 5.36
CA VAL A 795 22.66 7.57 5.21
C VAL A 795 24.04 8.22 5.33
N THR A 796 24.91 7.64 6.15
CA THR A 796 26.33 8.02 6.24
C THR A 796 27.21 6.80 6.02
N ALA A 797 28.32 6.96 5.30
CA ALA A 797 29.30 5.88 5.09
C ALA A 797 30.68 6.34 5.59
N ASN A 798 31.32 5.53 6.43
CA ASN A 798 32.64 5.80 6.98
C ASN A 798 33.54 4.58 6.78
N THR A 799 34.77 4.79 6.31
CA THR A 799 35.79 3.74 6.25
C THR A 799 36.15 3.25 7.66
N ASN A 800 36.17 1.94 7.85
CA ASN A 800 36.56 1.27 9.09
C ASN A 800 37.56 0.15 8.74
N GLY A 801 38.84 0.50 8.72
CA GLY A 801 39.91 -0.39 8.25
C GLY A 801 39.76 -0.73 6.76
N THR A 802 39.66 -2.03 6.46
CA THR A 802 39.41 -2.54 5.10
C THR A 802 37.93 -2.59 4.73
N ASN A 803 37.04 -2.26 5.67
CA ASN A 803 35.59 -2.27 5.51
C ASN A 803 35.03 -0.85 5.47
N THR A 804 33.73 -0.74 5.23
CA THR A 804 32.95 0.49 5.32
C THR A 804 31.77 0.27 6.26
N GLU A 805 31.61 1.10 7.28
CA GLU A 805 30.39 1.15 8.09
C GLU A 805 29.42 2.13 7.45
N VAL A 806 28.24 1.63 7.05
CA VAL A 806 27.14 2.44 6.54
C VAL A 806 26.05 2.50 7.59
N THR A 807 25.76 3.70 8.08
CA THR A 807 24.66 3.93 9.04
C THR A 807 23.44 4.44 8.29
N PHE A 808 22.32 3.74 8.44
CA PHE A 808 21.02 4.10 7.91
C PHE A 808 20.15 4.63 9.05
N ASN A 809 19.68 5.87 8.96
CA ASN A 809 18.77 6.46 9.92
C ASN A 809 17.33 6.02 9.62
N THR A 810 16.97 4.81 10.03
CA THR A 810 15.68 4.18 9.69
C THR A 810 14.53 4.69 10.55
N ILE A 811 13.31 4.71 10.00
CA ILE A 811 12.08 5.07 10.71
C ILE A 811 10.89 4.41 9.99
N ASN A 812 9.80 4.15 10.70
CA ASN A 812 8.53 3.68 10.11
C ASN A 812 8.61 2.34 9.36
N GLY A 813 9.69 1.57 9.54
CA GLY A 813 9.95 0.37 8.76
C GLY A 813 10.12 0.60 7.25
N LEU A 814 10.35 1.85 6.83
CA LEU A 814 10.54 2.20 5.42
C LEU A 814 11.94 1.78 4.96
N THR A 815 12.02 1.27 3.73
CA THR A 815 13.28 0.92 3.07
C THR A 815 14.06 2.17 2.70
N ILE A 816 15.36 2.19 3.02
CA ILE A 816 16.30 3.20 2.52
C ILE A 816 17.23 2.52 1.50
N GLN A 817 17.38 3.12 0.32
CA GLN A 817 18.28 2.64 -0.73
C GLN A 817 19.38 3.68 -1.00
N THR A 818 20.58 3.22 -1.31
CA THR A 818 21.71 4.07 -1.69
C THR A 818 22.63 3.36 -2.69
N GLU A 819 23.42 4.12 -3.43
CA GLU A 819 24.50 3.61 -4.28
C GLU A 819 25.86 4.06 -3.72
N LEU A 820 26.78 3.11 -3.60
CA LEU A 820 28.16 3.32 -3.18
C LEU A 820 29.11 3.12 -4.35
N VAL A 821 30.24 3.81 -4.33
CA VAL A 821 31.35 3.63 -5.28
C VAL A 821 32.62 3.29 -4.51
N LYS A 822 33.47 2.43 -5.08
CA LYS A 822 34.77 2.12 -4.48
C LYS A 822 35.59 3.39 -4.31
N THR A 823 36.21 3.54 -3.15
CA THR A 823 37.18 4.60 -2.92
C THR A 823 38.40 4.33 -3.80
N SER A 824 38.64 5.18 -4.79
CA SER A 824 39.90 5.18 -5.52
C SER A 824 40.92 5.89 -4.63
N SER A 825 41.88 5.15 -4.10
CA SER A 825 43.10 5.79 -3.62
C SER A 825 43.80 6.39 -4.83
N LEU A 826 43.62 7.68 -5.08
CA LEU A 826 44.73 8.47 -5.60
C LEU A 826 45.80 8.34 -4.52
N GLY A 827 46.78 7.47 -4.75
CA GLY A 827 47.85 7.23 -3.81
C GLY A 827 48.47 8.56 -3.39
N ILE A 828 48.15 9.02 -2.18
CA ILE A 828 49.05 9.91 -1.47
C ILE A 828 50.17 8.99 -1.03
N ASN A 829 51.30 9.07 -1.71
CA ASN A 829 52.52 8.41 -1.27
C ASN A 829 52.85 8.96 0.12
N ASP A 830 52.59 8.15 1.14
CA ASP A 830 53.28 8.28 2.43
C ASP A 830 54.77 8.04 2.16
N PRO A 831 55.69 8.99 2.45
CA PRO A 831 57.08 8.91 1.98
C PRO A 831 57.94 7.83 2.65
N SER A 832 57.40 6.99 3.53
CA SER A 832 58.24 6.21 4.45
C SER A 832 58.38 4.72 4.14
N GLU A 833 57.81 4.16 3.08
CA GLU A 833 57.98 2.71 2.84
C GLU A 833 57.72 2.30 1.39
N GLN A 834 58.71 2.49 0.51
CA GLN A 834 58.85 1.64 -0.68
C GLN A 834 60.28 1.66 -1.23
N SER A 835 60.97 0.53 -1.06
CA SER A 835 62.17 0.21 -1.83
C SER A 835 61.76 -0.02 -3.28
N SER A 836 62.24 0.88 -4.15
CA SER A 836 61.97 0.94 -5.58
C SER A 836 62.58 -0.24 -6.34
N LYS A 837 61.75 -1.07 -6.97
CA LYS A 837 62.18 -2.04 -7.99
C LYS A 837 61.48 -1.89 -9.35
N GLU A 838 60.61 -0.89 -9.51
CA GLU A 838 59.88 -0.66 -10.76
C GLU A 838 60.48 0.53 -11.54
N LEU A 839 60.73 0.34 -12.84
CA LEU A 839 61.23 1.37 -13.75
C LEU A 839 60.21 2.51 -13.92
N GLN A 840 60.48 3.62 -13.25
CA GLN A 840 59.76 4.87 -13.37
C GLN A 840 60.55 5.84 -14.26
N VAL A 841 59.84 6.57 -15.12
CA VAL A 841 60.43 7.55 -16.05
C VAL A 841 59.59 8.81 -15.97
N ILE A 842 60.22 9.91 -15.56
CA ILE A 842 59.62 11.25 -15.52
C ILE A 842 60.36 12.10 -16.54
N VAL A 843 59.61 12.79 -17.40
CA VAL A 843 60.18 13.73 -18.37
C VAL A 843 59.55 15.10 -18.20
N ALA A 844 60.39 16.11 -17.94
CA ALA A 844 59.96 17.49 -17.78
C ALA A 844 60.99 18.48 -18.36
N PRO A 845 60.57 19.62 -18.92
CA PRO A 845 59.19 19.93 -19.30
C PRO A 845 58.73 19.05 -20.48
N ASN A 846 57.42 18.73 -20.54
CA ASN A 846 56.81 18.02 -21.68
C ASN A 846 55.32 18.44 -21.79
N PRO A 847 54.95 19.31 -22.75
CA PRO A 847 55.74 19.76 -23.89
C PRO A 847 56.96 20.62 -23.53
N SER A 848 58.01 20.61 -24.37
CA SER A 848 59.22 21.46 -24.21
C SER A 848 59.51 22.29 -25.48
N LYS A 849 59.92 23.55 -25.30
CA LYS A 849 60.47 24.41 -26.36
C LYS A 849 62.00 24.29 -26.49
N ALA A 850 62.66 23.75 -25.46
CA ALA A 850 64.09 23.54 -25.38
C ALA A 850 64.36 22.02 -25.33
N ASP A 851 65.23 21.54 -24.47
CA ASP A 851 65.44 20.10 -24.26
C ASP A 851 64.41 19.49 -23.29
N PHE A 852 64.34 18.17 -23.29
CA PHE A 852 63.65 17.35 -22.28
C PHE A 852 64.65 16.91 -21.23
N LYS A 853 64.30 17.01 -19.94
CA LYS A 853 65.05 16.37 -18.84
C LYS A 853 64.30 15.11 -18.42
N MET A 854 64.93 13.97 -18.59
CA MET A 854 64.40 12.66 -18.25
C MET A 854 65.11 12.12 -17.01
N ASN A 855 64.34 11.90 -15.95
CA ASN A 855 64.78 11.23 -14.73
C ASN A 855 64.21 9.80 -14.73
N VAL A 856 65.10 8.83 -14.58
CA VAL A 856 64.76 7.41 -14.56
C VAL A 856 65.13 6.84 -13.20
N THR A 857 64.15 6.31 -12.48
CA THR A 857 64.35 5.55 -11.25
C THR A 857 63.94 4.10 -11.49
N GLY A 858 64.64 3.16 -10.87
CA GLY A 858 64.61 1.75 -11.25
C GLY A 858 65.65 0.96 -10.46
N GLU A 859 66.21 -0.10 -11.03
CA GLU A 859 67.16 -0.98 -10.33
C GLU A 859 68.58 -0.36 -10.24
N PRO A 860 69.13 -0.11 -9.04
CA PRO A 860 70.46 0.46 -8.90
C PRO A 860 71.54 -0.46 -9.51
N GLY A 861 72.53 0.12 -10.21
CA GLY A 861 73.67 -0.62 -10.77
C GLY A 861 73.48 -1.14 -12.21
N LEU A 862 72.29 -1.02 -12.80
CA LEU A 862 72.05 -1.33 -14.21
C LEU A 862 72.02 -0.06 -15.07
N ALA A 863 72.71 -0.10 -16.22
CA ALA A 863 72.69 0.99 -17.19
C ALA A 863 71.30 1.17 -17.82
N ILE A 864 70.93 2.42 -18.07
CA ILE A 864 69.70 2.83 -18.73
C ILE A 864 69.99 3.10 -20.20
N PHE A 865 69.17 2.55 -21.08
CA PHE A 865 69.23 2.78 -22.52
C PHE A 865 67.97 3.50 -22.99
N VAL A 866 68.13 4.60 -23.71
CA VAL A 866 67.03 5.38 -24.28
C VAL A 866 67.16 5.38 -25.79
N ASN A 867 66.15 4.87 -26.48
CA ASN A 867 66.01 4.96 -27.93
C ASN A 867 64.85 5.89 -28.27
N VAL A 868 65.09 6.91 -29.07
CA VAL A 868 64.07 7.87 -29.48
C VAL A 868 63.73 7.66 -30.94
N PHE A 869 62.43 7.62 -31.24
CA PHE A 869 61.88 7.45 -32.58
C PHE A 869 61.01 8.66 -32.94
N ASP A 870 61.01 9.04 -34.21
CA ASP A 870 60.00 9.94 -34.77
C ASP A 870 58.66 9.21 -34.98
N THR A 871 57.62 9.94 -35.42
CA THR A 871 56.28 9.36 -35.67
C THR A 871 56.25 8.33 -36.80
N LEU A 872 57.28 8.28 -37.65
CA LEU A 872 57.41 7.29 -38.73
C LEU A 872 58.19 6.04 -38.26
N GLY A 873 58.59 5.98 -36.99
CA GLY A 873 59.32 4.85 -36.41
C GLY A 873 60.82 4.86 -36.75
N LYS A 874 61.34 5.94 -37.36
CA LYS A 874 62.79 6.09 -37.59
C LYS A 874 63.45 6.46 -36.27
N ARG A 875 64.49 5.71 -35.88
CA ARG A 875 65.28 5.99 -34.69
C ARG A 875 66.15 7.22 -34.93
N ILE A 876 65.95 8.27 -34.13
CA ILE A 876 66.61 9.57 -34.28
C ILE A 876 67.68 9.84 -33.21
N ASN A 877 67.63 9.11 -32.08
CA ASN A 877 68.65 9.24 -31.04
C ASN A 877 68.76 7.92 -30.22
N THR A 878 69.97 7.61 -29.75
CA THR A 878 70.24 6.50 -28.83
C THR A 878 71.22 6.98 -27.78
N LEU A 879 70.85 6.86 -26.52
CA LEU A 879 71.63 7.33 -25.38
C LEU A 879 71.77 6.19 -24.36
N LYS A 880 72.95 6.10 -23.73
CA LYS A 880 73.19 5.27 -22.55
C LYS A 880 73.49 6.17 -21.38
N SER A 881 72.86 5.93 -20.23
CA SER A 881 73.05 6.68 -19.00
C SER A 881 73.23 5.74 -17.83
N ASP A 882 74.08 6.13 -16.88
CA ASP A 882 74.16 5.44 -15.60
C ASP A 882 72.95 5.77 -14.72
N TYR A 883 72.67 4.87 -13.78
CA TYR A 883 71.58 5.02 -12.82
C TYR A 883 71.70 6.32 -12.02
N GLY A 884 70.60 7.05 -11.87
CA GLY A 884 70.54 8.28 -11.07
C GLY A 884 71.00 9.55 -11.79
N GLN A 885 71.44 9.48 -13.05
CA GLN A 885 71.78 10.65 -13.86
C GLN A 885 70.55 11.19 -14.62
N THR A 886 70.40 12.51 -14.67
CA THR A 886 69.37 13.17 -15.49
C THR A 886 69.80 13.15 -16.96
N ILE A 887 68.97 12.54 -17.82
CA ILE A 887 69.23 12.46 -19.26
C ILE A 887 68.61 13.69 -19.93
N SER A 888 69.44 14.47 -20.64
CA SER A 888 68.98 15.63 -21.41
C SER A 888 68.95 15.29 -22.90
N LEU A 889 67.84 15.57 -23.59
CA LEU A 889 67.64 15.17 -24.99
C LEU A 889 66.71 16.13 -25.74
N GLY A 890 66.89 16.29 -27.04
CA GLY A 890 65.99 17.03 -27.92
C GLY A 890 66.14 18.54 -27.96
N SER A 891 67.30 19.07 -27.55
CA SER A 891 67.66 20.48 -27.76
C SER A 891 67.66 20.88 -29.24
N ASP A 892 68.11 19.97 -30.11
CA ASP A 892 68.32 20.13 -31.55
C ASP A 892 67.18 19.56 -32.43
N TRP A 893 66.12 19.05 -31.82
CA TRP A 893 65.00 18.46 -32.55
C TRP A 893 64.02 19.52 -33.06
N SER A 894 63.46 19.29 -34.25
CA SER A 894 62.38 20.10 -34.79
C SER A 894 61.09 19.94 -33.97
N PRO A 895 60.17 20.93 -33.98
CA PRO A 895 58.85 20.79 -33.37
C PRO A 895 58.12 19.54 -33.89
N GLY A 896 57.55 18.74 -32.99
CA GLY A 896 56.95 17.47 -33.33
C GLY A 896 56.74 16.52 -32.15
N ILE A 897 56.22 15.33 -32.46
CA ILE A 897 56.01 14.25 -31.49
C ILE A 897 57.10 13.20 -31.67
N TYR A 898 57.69 12.77 -30.57
CA TYR A 898 58.68 11.70 -30.52
C TYR A 898 58.29 10.64 -29.49
N LEU A 899 58.76 9.41 -29.68
CA LEU A 899 58.57 8.31 -28.74
C LEU A 899 59.92 7.87 -28.20
N ALA A 900 60.13 7.98 -26.90
CA ALA A 900 61.32 7.47 -26.23
C ALA A 900 61.01 6.12 -25.59
N GLU A 901 61.74 5.08 -25.98
CA GLU A 901 61.78 3.77 -25.35
C GLU A 901 62.96 3.71 -24.38
N ILE A 902 62.66 3.59 -23.08
CA ILE A 902 63.64 3.48 -21.99
C ILE A 902 63.70 2.02 -21.56
N ARG A 903 64.92 1.47 -21.48
CA ARG A 903 65.17 0.12 -20.98
C ARG A 903 66.19 0.15 -19.85
N GLN A 904 65.93 -0.65 -18.83
CA GLN A 904 66.88 -0.96 -17.78
C GLN A 904 66.78 -2.45 -17.45
N GLY A 905 67.82 -3.24 -17.76
CA GLY A 905 67.75 -4.69 -17.68
C GLY A 905 66.63 -5.28 -18.55
N LYS A 906 65.71 -6.03 -17.91
CA LYS A 906 64.52 -6.62 -18.58
C LYS A 906 63.31 -5.68 -18.61
N GLN A 907 63.34 -4.56 -17.89
CA GLN A 907 62.22 -3.62 -17.82
C GLN A 907 62.29 -2.62 -18.99
N LYS A 908 61.13 -2.27 -19.55
CA LYS A 908 60.96 -1.34 -20.66
C LYS A 908 59.77 -0.41 -20.40
N LYS A 909 59.93 0.89 -20.66
CA LYS A 909 58.87 1.89 -20.61
C LYS A 909 58.96 2.80 -21.83
N THR A 910 57.82 3.16 -22.41
CA THR A 910 57.77 4.10 -23.55
C THR A 910 57.07 5.37 -23.12
N VAL A 911 57.65 6.53 -23.43
CA VAL A 911 57.09 7.85 -23.13
C VAL A 911 56.97 8.69 -24.40
N LYS A 912 55.88 9.44 -24.52
CA LYS A 912 55.65 10.40 -25.60
C LYS A 912 56.30 11.74 -25.24
N LEU A 913 57.09 12.30 -26.15
CA LEU A 913 57.77 13.59 -26.01
C LEU A 913 57.17 14.57 -27.01
N MET A 914 56.78 15.76 -26.55
CA MET A 914 56.18 16.80 -27.40
C MET A 914 57.11 18.01 -27.47
N LYS A 915 57.77 18.21 -28.61
CA LYS A 915 58.65 19.35 -28.88
C LYS A 915 57.81 20.45 -29.53
N GLN A 916 57.82 21.65 -28.95
CA GLN A 916 57.10 22.83 -29.44
C GLN A 916 57.97 23.72 -30.31
#